data_AF-A0A5N3ZYZ1-F1
#
_entry.id   AF-A0A5N3ZYZ1-F1
#
_cell.length_a   1.000
_cell.length_b   1.000
_cell.length_c   1.000
_cell.angle_alpha   90.00
_cell.angle_beta   90.00
_cell.angle_gamma   90.00
#
_symmetry.space_group_name_H-M   'P 1'
#
loop_
_entity.id
_entity.type
_entity.pdbx_description
1 polymer ?
#
loop_
_entity_poly.entity_id
_entity_poly.type
_entity_poly.pdbx_seq_one_letter_code
_entity_poly.pdbx_strand_id
1 'polypeptide(L)'
;LHRHGDRTNDRLATYPKDPYKHLDYWPYGWGQLTNEGKMREYNLGKTLYERYGKFVGMYTPEVVEALSTNYNRTKMSLELVLASLFPPNGPLDWNKELHWQPIPYNYLNDTDLRMGFPTKCAERSKLIAEYEKSLQGQRYLLPYKKWFNYLNKNTGLHIKGFTDLYILYFGLVVEEECGLKFPDWVKPVYPKLLRDAAIDMYSVWTSTPKISKLQGFNLKTILDAARQKINGTLQPPKRKIMIFSGHEMNVALMLKILNAFNRHIPPYGACIMFELHNIDGHYGFKIYYETHNGEPPATIIVPGCNHFCPIDNEAQMEKVAVMLSLGLILAILTRETFTLEGDTLQMVFTVFRHGHRANEILTAYPKDPHKNFDYAPYGWGQLTNEGKMREYNLGKMLHARYGEFLGMYTPEVVDALSTNYNRTKMSLELVLAGLFPPESPLDWNKELNWQPIPYNYLTGTDNRMGFPTKCSKRSHLVADYENSPEGQLDLRPYKKWFNYISKNTGLHVRGLTDLYILYFGLSVQEEWGLKLPEWVKPVYPELLKEGAIDLYVLWSRTPEINKLGGFNLKTILDAAKQKIDGTLNPPDRKIMLFSAHEINVAGMLNSLNAFYRHIPPYGACVILELHKIDEQYGFKLFYETHNGEPPAKLIVPGCDHFCPIDQFQELLKENIPENYDICQNDIYTSIGFLG
;
A
#
# COMPACT_ATOMS: atom_id res chain seq x y z
N LEU A 1 -12.91 -13.25 -1.69
CA LEU A 1 -11.49 -13.62 -1.92
C LEU A 1 -11.33 -13.90 -3.40
N HIS A 2 -10.56 -13.09 -4.13
CA HIS A 2 -10.34 -13.26 -5.57
C HIS A 2 -8.87 -13.53 -5.90
N ARG A 3 -8.64 -14.23 -7.01
CA ARG A 3 -7.38 -14.20 -7.74
C ARG A 3 -7.26 -12.86 -8.48
N HIS A 4 -6.04 -12.34 -8.61
CA HIS A 4 -5.74 -11.21 -9.48
C HIS A 4 -6.07 -11.46 -10.96
N GLY A 5 -6.06 -10.38 -11.75
CA GLY A 5 -6.23 -10.40 -13.20
C GLY A 5 -5.08 -11.08 -13.96
N ASP A 6 -5.30 -11.23 -15.26
CA ASP A 6 -4.33 -11.71 -16.26
C ASP A 6 -3.07 -10.83 -16.23
N ARG A 7 -1.91 -11.46 -16.42
CA ARG A 7 -0.62 -10.82 -16.17
C ARG A 7 0.46 -11.20 -17.16
N THR A 8 1.47 -10.35 -17.30
CA THR A 8 2.76 -10.73 -17.90
C THR A 8 3.47 -11.78 -17.04
N ASN A 9 4.50 -12.41 -17.61
CA ASN A 9 5.18 -13.50 -16.92
C ASN A 9 5.92 -13.00 -15.67
N ASP A 10 6.01 -13.81 -14.62
CA ASP A 10 6.90 -13.52 -13.50
C ASP A 10 8.34 -13.83 -13.95
N ARG A 11 9.32 -12.98 -13.62
CA ARG A 11 10.74 -13.22 -13.99
C ARG A 11 11.23 -14.61 -13.54
N LEU A 12 10.72 -15.13 -12.43
CA LEU A 12 11.02 -16.46 -11.87
C LEU A 12 10.39 -17.63 -12.65
N ALA A 13 9.43 -17.38 -13.54
CA ALA A 13 8.74 -18.39 -14.35
C ALA A 13 9.23 -18.44 -15.82
N THR A 14 10.16 -17.56 -16.19
CA THR A 14 11.05 -17.75 -17.36
C THR A 14 12.10 -18.82 -17.06
N TYR A 15 12.69 -19.43 -18.09
CA TYR A 15 13.69 -20.50 -17.96
C TYR A 15 14.97 -20.21 -18.78
N PRO A 16 16.14 -20.83 -18.47
CA PRO A 16 17.41 -20.45 -19.10
C PRO A 16 17.45 -20.51 -20.63
N LYS A 17 16.68 -21.43 -21.24
CA LYS A 17 16.54 -21.62 -22.70
C LYS A 17 15.22 -21.06 -23.28
N ASP A 18 14.48 -20.30 -22.48
CA ASP A 18 13.28 -19.59 -22.90
C ASP A 18 13.63 -18.52 -23.95
N PRO A 19 12.99 -18.50 -25.13
CA PRO A 19 13.15 -17.42 -26.10
C PRO A 19 12.60 -16.08 -25.58
N TYR A 20 11.70 -16.10 -24.59
CA TYR A 20 10.93 -14.96 -24.06
C TYR A 20 11.41 -14.45 -22.69
N LYS A 21 12.56 -14.92 -22.20
CA LYS A 21 13.18 -14.48 -20.92
C LYS A 21 13.65 -13.02 -20.83
N HIS A 22 13.50 -12.23 -21.90
CA HIS A 22 13.90 -10.83 -21.96
C HIS A 22 12.69 -9.92 -21.76
N LEU A 23 12.88 -8.75 -21.15
CA LEU A 23 11.78 -7.85 -20.77
C LEU A 23 11.01 -7.31 -21.98
N ASP A 24 11.65 -7.26 -23.15
CA ASP A 24 11.09 -6.72 -24.40
C ASP A 24 9.83 -7.46 -24.90
N TYR A 25 9.60 -8.69 -24.42
CA TYR A 25 8.39 -9.47 -24.69
C TYR A 25 7.22 -9.18 -23.73
N TRP A 26 7.45 -8.38 -22.68
CA TRP A 26 6.52 -8.15 -21.56
C TRP A 26 6.26 -6.65 -21.39
N PRO A 27 5.50 -6.00 -22.30
CA PRO A 27 5.38 -4.54 -22.39
C PRO A 27 4.74 -3.86 -21.17
N TYR A 28 4.20 -4.61 -20.22
CA TYR A 28 3.65 -4.11 -18.95
C TYR A 28 4.65 -4.21 -17.78
N GLY A 29 5.89 -4.64 -18.00
CA GLY A 29 6.83 -5.02 -16.94
C GLY A 29 6.71 -6.50 -16.53
N TRP A 30 7.57 -6.97 -15.62
CA TRP A 30 7.51 -8.35 -15.11
C TRP A 30 6.37 -8.56 -14.11
N GLY A 31 5.50 -9.55 -14.33
CA GLY A 31 4.48 -10.01 -13.37
C GLY A 31 3.34 -9.02 -13.08
N GLN A 32 3.12 -8.04 -13.96
CA GLN A 32 2.11 -6.97 -13.82
C GLN A 32 0.82 -7.32 -14.58
N LEU A 33 -0.28 -6.62 -14.30
CA LEU A 33 -1.54 -6.83 -15.03
C LEU A 33 -1.45 -6.36 -16.49
N THR A 34 -1.96 -7.18 -17.41
CA THR A 34 -2.24 -6.76 -18.80
C THR A 34 -3.53 -5.95 -18.87
N ASN A 35 -3.84 -5.29 -19.98
CA ASN A 35 -5.12 -4.59 -20.15
C ASN A 35 -6.34 -5.53 -20.04
N GLU A 36 -6.23 -6.78 -20.51
CA GLU A 36 -7.25 -7.83 -20.29
C GLU A 36 -7.44 -8.13 -18.80
N GLY A 37 -6.33 -8.26 -18.06
CA GLY A 37 -6.37 -8.45 -16.61
C GLY A 37 -6.98 -7.24 -15.89
N LYS A 38 -6.69 -6.02 -16.34
CA LYS A 38 -7.32 -4.81 -15.81
C LYS A 38 -8.83 -4.83 -16.04
N MET A 39 -9.27 -5.13 -17.26
CA MET A 39 -10.70 -5.23 -17.62
C MET A 39 -11.42 -6.35 -16.86
N ARG A 40 -10.77 -7.50 -16.62
CA ARG A 40 -11.40 -8.63 -15.90
C ARG A 40 -11.70 -8.30 -14.45
N GLU A 41 -10.75 -7.70 -13.72
CA GLU A 41 -10.97 -7.28 -12.33
C GLU A 41 -11.97 -6.13 -12.21
N TYR A 42 -11.95 -5.17 -13.16
CA TYR A 42 -12.96 -4.12 -13.23
C TYR A 42 -14.37 -4.68 -13.48
N ASN A 43 -14.50 -5.72 -14.31
CA ASN A 43 -15.77 -6.41 -14.51
C ASN A 43 -16.19 -7.28 -13.31
N LEU A 44 -15.26 -7.90 -12.57
CA LEU A 44 -15.55 -8.53 -11.27
C LEU A 44 -16.14 -7.51 -10.28
N GLY A 45 -15.59 -6.30 -10.19
CA GLY A 45 -16.16 -5.24 -9.36
C GLY A 45 -17.58 -4.82 -9.79
N LYS A 46 -17.89 -4.82 -11.10
CA LYS A 46 -19.26 -4.64 -11.61
C LYS A 46 -20.20 -5.76 -11.17
N THR A 47 -19.80 -7.04 -11.31
CA THR A 47 -20.60 -8.19 -10.83
C THR A 47 -20.86 -8.12 -9.32
N LEU A 48 -19.87 -7.67 -8.54
CA LEU A 48 -20.03 -7.42 -7.10
C LEU A 48 -20.96 -6.22 -6.83
N TYR A 49 -20.97 -5.18 -7.66
CA TYR A 49 -21.90 -4.06 -7.56
C TYR A 49 -23.35 -4.46 -7.89
N GLU A 50 -23.56 -5.25 -8.94
CA GLU A 50 -24.88 -5.79 -9.30
C GLU A 50 -25.47 -6.64 -8.17
N ARG A 51 -24.63 -7.48 -7.55
CA ARG A 51 -25.03 -8.39 -6.46
C ARG A 51 -25.18 -7.69 -5.11
N TYR A 52 -24.27 -6.78 -4.76
CA TYR A 52 -24.16 -6.22 -3.40
C TYR A 52 -24.28 -4.70 -3.31
N GLY A 53 -24.30 -3.94 -4.41
CA GLY A 53 -24.31 -2.46 -4.42
C GLY A 53 -25.41 -1.84 -3.57
N LYS A 54 -26.63 -2.38 -3.64
CA LYS A 54 -27.76 -1.97 -2.78
C LYS A 54 -27.55 -2.29 -1.29
N PHE A 55 -26.80 -3.35 -0.97
CA PHE A 55 -26.48 -3.75 0.40
C PHE A 55 -25.34 -2.90 0.96
N VAL A 56 -24.24 -2.72 0.24
CA VAL A 56 -23.09 -1.93 0.70
C VAL A 56 -23.43 -0.44 0.76
N GLY A 57 -24.07 0.09 -0.28
CA GLY A 57 -24.38 1.52 -0.45
C GLY A 57 -23.17 2.31 -0.96
N MET A 58 -23.17 3.62 -0.71
CA MET A 58 -22.02 4.49 -1.04
C MET A 58 -20.76 4.08 -0.28
N TYR A 59 -19.59 4.39 -0.85
CA TYR A 59 -18.32 4.22 -0.15
C TYR A 59 -18.26 5.08 1.11
N THR A 60 -17.87 4.45 2.22
CA THR A 60 -17.21 5.11 3.35
C THR A 60 -16.10 4.18 3.85
N PRO A 61 -15.06 4.67 4.54
CA PRO A 61 -14.00 3.82 5.09
C PRO A 61 -14.51 2.79 6.11
N GLU A 62 -15.66 3.06 6.72
CA GLU A 62 -16.29 2.12 7.63
C GLU A 62 -16.91 0.93 6.90
N VAL A 63 -17.52 1.14 5.72
CA VAL A 63 -18.32 0.11 5.02
C VAL A 63 -17.47 -1.05 4.47
N VAL A 64 -16.26 -0.79 4.01
CA VAL A 64 -15.38 -1.75 3.30
C VAL A 64 -14.05 -1.98 4.02
N GLU A 65 -13.57 -3.23 4.02
CA GLU A 65 -12.14 -3.54 4.19
C GLU A 65 -11.57 -4.02 2.86
N ALA A 66 -10.37 -3.57 2.52
CA ALA A 66 -9.67 -3.94 1.30
C ALA A 66 -8.24 -4.40 1.66
N LEU A 67 -7.96 -5.69 1.46
CA LEU A 67 -6.69 -6.35 1.76
C LEU A 67 -6.12 -7.06 0.52
N SER A 68 -4.85 -6.82 0.20
CA SER A 68 -4.11 -7.55 -0.84
C SER A 68 -2.89 -8.30 -0.27
N THR A 69 -2.35 -9.25 -1.02
CA THR A 69 -0.94 -9.67 -0.84
C THR A 69 0.00 -8.54 -1.32
N ASN A 70 1.26 -8.51 -0.85
CA ASN A 70 2.22 -7.49 -1.27
C ASN A 70 2.83 -7.75 -2.68
N TYR A 71 1.98 -7.89 -3.70
CA TYR A 71 2.36 -7.96 -5.11
C TYR A 71 1.62 -6.87 -5.89
N ASN A 72 2.29 -6.18 -6.81
CA ASN A 72 1.69 -5.10 -7.60
C ASN A 72 0.38 -5.53 -8.25
N ARG A 73 0.36 -6.69 -8.92
CA ARG A 73 -0.85 -7.23 -9.56
C ARG A 73 -2.05 -7.44 -8.63
N THR A 74 -1.87 -7.80 -7.36
CA THR A 74 -2.99 -7.97 -6.41
C THR A 74 -3.41 -6.65 -5.77
N LYS A 75 -2.50 -5.68 -5.65
CA LYS A 75 -2.84 -4.28 -5.33
C LYS A 75 -3.68 -3.65 -6.46
N MET A 76 -3.18 -3.70 -7.70
CA MET A 76 -3.87 -3.23 -8.90
C MET A 76 -5.25 -3.90 -9.09
N SER A 77 -5.33 -5.22 -8.90
CA SER A 77 -6.61 -5.95 -9.00
C SER A 77 -7.64 -5.48 -7.96
N LEU A 78 -7.18 -5.17 -6.76
CA LEU A 78 -8.03 -4.65 -5.69
C LEU A 78 -8.51 -3.23 -5.97
N GLU A 79 -7.63 -2.35 -6.47
CA GLU A 79 -7.97 -1.01 -6.95
C GLU A 79 -9.06 -1.06 -8.04
N LEU A 80 -8.92 -1.96 -9.02
CA LEU A 80 -9.89 -2.15 -10.11
C LEU A 80 -11.26 -2.66 -9.63
N VAL A 81 -11.26 -3.65 -8.72
CA VAL A 81 -12.50 -4.14 -8.10
C VAL A 81 -13.20 -3.05 -7.28
N LEU A 82 -12.44 -2.22 -6.56
CA LEU A 82 -12.98 -1.09 -5.80
C LEU A 82 -13.53 0.01 -6.71
N ALA A 83 -12.87 0.30 -7.83
CA ALA A 83 -13.28 1.33 -8.79
C ALA A 83 -14.70 1.13 -9.34
N SER A 84 -15.07 -0.11 -9.70
CA SER A 84 -16.41 -0.44 -10.22
C SER A 84 -17.39 -0.91 -9.15
N LEU A 85 -16.93 -1.36 -7.98
CA LEU A 85 -17.81 -1.65 -6.85
C LEU A 85 -18.28 -0.38 -6.13
N PHE A 86 -17.48 0.68 -6.16
CA PHE A 86 -17.75 1.95 -5.49
C PHE A 86 -17.50 3.16 -6.41
N PRO A 87 -18.12 3.23 -7.60
CA PRO A 87 -17.96 4.36 -8.51
C PRO A 87 -18.39 5.68 -7.83
N PRO A 88 -17.75 6.82 -8.13
CA PRO A 88 -18.15 8.12 -7.58
C PRO A 88 -19.61 8.42 -7.95
N ASN A 89 -20.40 8.83 -6.96
CA ASN A 89 -21.81 9.18 -7.14
C ASN A 89 -22.29 10.15 -6.07
N GLY A 90 -23.31 10.95 -6.40
CA GLY A 90 -23.89 11.94 -5.49
C GLY A 90 -22.81 12.87 -4.88
N PRO A 91 -22.80 13.11 -3.55
CA PRO A 91 -21.80 13.97 -2.92
C PRO A 91 -20.36 13.40 -2.89
N LEU A 92 -20.12 12.19 -3.41
CA LEU A 92 -18.75 11.66 -3.61
C LEU A 92 -18.22 11.88 -5.04
N ASP A 93 -19.06 12.35 -5.97
CA ASP A 93 -18.62 12.82 -7.28
C ASP A 93 -17.81 14.10 -7.10
N TRP A 94 -16.54 14.02 -7.51
CA TRP A 94 -15.50 15.03 -7.25
C TRP A 94 -14.89 15.58 -8.53
N ASN A 95 -14.97 14.83 -9.64
CA ASN A 95 -14.42 15.19 -10.93
C ASN A 95 -15.29 14.61 -12.04
N LYS A 96 -15.95 15.51 -12.79
CA LYS A 96 -16.89 15.15 -13.87
C LYS A 96 -16.23 14.48 -15.07
N GLU A 97 -14.91 14.62 -15.22
CA GLU A 97 -14.12 14.04 -16.32
C GLU A 97 -13.50 12.70 -15.93
N LEU A 98 -13.60 12.29 -14.66
CA LEU A 98 -12.96 11.07 -14.14
C LEU A 98 -13.90 10.30 -13.22
N HIS A 99 -14.63 9.33 -13.79
CA HIS A 99 -15.58 8.46 -13.09
C HIS A 99 -14.92 7.35 -12.23
N TRP A 100 -13.87 7.71 -11.49
CA TRP A 100 -13.20 6.90 -10.48
C TRP A 100 -13.02 7.74 -9.21
N GLN A 101 -12.82 7.10 -8.05
CA GLN A 101 -12.38 7.78 -6.83
C GLN A 101 -11.36 6.91 -6.09
N PRO A 102 -10.37 7.52 -5.41
CA PRO A 102 -9.39 6.77 -4.63
C PRO A 102 -10.06 6.07 -3.45
N ILE A 103 -9.70 4.81 -3.22
CA ILE A 103 -10.23 4.00 -2.11
C ILE A 103 -9.06 3.22 -1.49
N PRO A 104 -8.58 3.63 -0.31
CA PRO A 104 -7.30 3.17 0.20
C PRO A 104 -7.39 1.72 0.68
N TYR A 105 -6.59 0.85 0.08
CA TYR A 105 -6.37 -0.52 0.50
C TYR A 105 -5.18 -0.65 1.48
N ASN A 106 -5.11 -1.79 2.14
CA ASN A 106 -3.93 -2.25 2.86
C ASN A 106 -3.36 -3.51 2.18
N TYR A 107 -2.06 -3.75 2.28
CA TYR A 107 -1.44 -5.01 1.86
C TYR A 107 -0.82 -5.72 3.06
N LEU A 108 -0.85 -7.05 3.02
CA LEU A 108 -0.25 -7.88 4.04
C LEU A 108 1.24 -8.05 3.77
N ASN A 109 2.06 -7.87 4.81
CA ASN A 109 3.44 -8.33 4.77
C ASN A 109 3.47 -9.87 4.90
N ASP A 110 4.60 -10.50 4.55
CA ASP A 110 4.73 -11.97 4.52
C ASP A 110 4.59 -12.69 5.89
N THR A 111 4.39 -11.93 6.97
CA THR A 111 4.16 -12.43 8.32
C THR A 111 2.73 -12.25 8.83
N ASP A 112 1.89 -11.46 8.14
CA ASP A 112 0.46 -11.36 8.43
C ASP A 112 -0.29 -12.45 7.65
N LEU A 113 -0.87 -13.39 8.39
CA LEU A 113 -1.41 -14.62 7.83
C LEU A 113 -2.87 -14.49 7.37
N ARG A 114 -3.49 -13.30 7.44
CA ARG A 114 -4.92 -13.11 7.11
C ARG A 114 -5.29 -13.45 5.67
N MET A 115 -4.35 -13.49 4.72
CA MET A 115 -4.56 -14.00 3.34
C MET A 115 -4.37 -15.52 3.19
N GLY A 116 -3.96 -16.24 4.24
CA GLY A 116 -3.54 -17.64 4.16
C GLY A 116 -2.16 -17.81 3.51
N PHE A 117 -1.84 -19.03 3.09
CA PHE A 117 -0.60 -19.40 2.40
C PHE A 117 0.70 -18.81 3.01
N PRO A 118 1.06 -19.14 4.27
CA PRO A 118 2.12 -18.45 4.99
C PRO A 118 3.52 -18.85 4.49
N THR A 119 4.03 -18.13 3.49
CA THR A 119 5.30 -18.44 2.77
C THR A 119 6.52 -18.46 3.67
N LYS A 120 6.62 -17.51 4.61
CA LYS A 120 7.72 -17.43 5.60
C LYS A 120 7.50 -18.28 6.86
N CYS A 121 6.45 -19.09 6.94
CA CYS A 121 6.27 -20.02 8.05
C CYS A 121 7.23 -21.21 7.91
N ALA A 122 8.28 -21.24 8.73
CA ALA A 122 9.27 -22.31 8.74
C ALA A 122 8.63 -23.70 8.91
N GLU A 123 7.70 -23.86 9.87
CA GLU A 123 6.99 -25.14 10.11
C GLU A 123 6.16 -25.57 8.89
N ARG A 124 5.54 -24.66 8.12
CA ARG A 124 4.84 -25.00 6.87
C ARG A 124 5.81 -25.59 5.84
N SER A 125 6.89 -24.88 5.55
CA SER A 125 7.88 -25.28 4.53
C SER A 125 8.57 -26.59 4.89
N LYS A 126 8.85 -26.77 6.18
CA LYS A 126 9.36 -28.00 6.80
C LYS A 126 8.43 -29.20 6.57
N LEU A 127 7.17 -29.09 6.96
CA LEU A 127 6.16 -30.15 6.80
C LEU A 127 5.89 -30.52 5.33
N ILE A 128 5.94 -29.55 4.42
CA ILE A 128 5.83 -29.81 2.98
C ILE A 128 7.03 -30.62 2.48
N ALA A 129 8.26 -30.22 2.83
CA ALA A 129 9.46 -30.96 2.44
C ALA A 129 9.52 -32.38 3.04
N GLU A 130 8.97 -32.59 4.23
CA GLU A 130 8.76 -33.93 4.82
C GLU A 130 7.75 -34.75 4.01
N TYR A 131 6.61 -34.16 3.66
CA TYR A 131 5.59 -34.85 2.86
C TYR A 131 6.10 -35.21 1.47
N GLU A 132 6.80 -34.30 0.78
CA GLU A 132 7.38 -34.58 -0.54
C GLU A 132 8.42 -35.72 -0.47
N LYS A 133 9.20 -35.84 0.61
CA LYS A 133 10.12 -36.96 0.85
C LYS A 133 9.39 -38.28 1.20
N SER A 134 8.17 -38.23 1.72
CA SER A 134 7.41 -39.43 2.12
C SER A 134 7.05 -40.35 0.95
N LEU A 135 6.78 -41.64 1.24
CA LEU A 135 6.30 -42.60 0.23
C LEU A 135 5.04 -42.10 -0.52
N GLN A 136 4.18 -41.31 0.13
CA GLN A 136 2.96 -40.78 -0.48
C GLN A 136 3.26 -39.61 -1.43
N GLY A 137 4.09 -38.65 -1.01
CA GLY A 137 4.54 -37.55 -1.88
C GLY A 137 5.37 -38.03 -3.07
N GLN A 138 6.26 -39.01 -2.85
CA GLN A 138 7.04 -39.65 -3.90
C GLN A 138 6.16 -40.43 -4.90
N ARG A 139 5.06 -41.04 -4.45
CA ARG A 139 4.03 -41.65 -5.33
C ARG A 139 3.27 -40.60 -6.14
N TYR A 140 2.90 -39.46 -5.53
CA TYR A 140 2.27 -38.34 -6.24
C TYR A 140 3.18 -37.76 -7.34
N LEU A 141 4.49 -37.64 -7.08
CA LEU A 141 5.44 -37.09 -8.06
C LEU A 141 5.82 -38.09 -9.18
N LEU A 142 5.61 -39.38 -8.97
CA LEU A 142 6.07 -40.46 -9.86
C LEU A 142 5.62 -40.34 -11.33
N PRO A 143 4.38 -39.94 -11.68
CA PRO A 143 3.95 -39.78 -13.07
C PRO A 143 4.76 -38.72 -13.84
N TYR A 144 5.25 -37.72 -13.12
CA TYR A 144 5.96 -36.56 -13.65
C TYR A 144 7.47 -36.79 -13.73
N LYS A 145 8.07 -37.57 -12.79
CA LYS A 145 9.52 -37.83 -12.73
C LYS A 145 10.15 -38.28 -14.05
N LYS A 146 9.45 -39.14 -14.82
CA LYS A 146 9.95 -39.63 -16.12
C LYS A 146 10.22 -38.52 -17.15
N TRP A 147 9.62 -37.35 -16.97
CA TRP A 147 9.79 -36.18 -17.84
C TRP A 147 10.91 -35.23 -17.39
N PHE A 148 11.49 -35.39 -16.19
CA PHE A 148 12.47 -34.44 -15.66
C PHE A 148 13.69 -34.29 -16.58
N ASN A 149 14.24 -35.40 -17.08
CA ASN A 149 15.38 -35.36 -18.01
C ASN A 149 15.03 -34.66 -19.35
N TYR A 150 13.79 -34.81 -19.81
CA TYR A 150 13.30 -34.15 -21.03
C TYR A 150 13.14 -32.64 -20.82
N LEU A 151 12.46 -32.25 -19.73
CA LEU A 151 12.23 -30.85 -19.37
C LEU A 151 13.56 -30.13 -19.06
N ASN A 152 14.46 -30.73 -18.27
CA ASN A 152 15.77 -30.16 -17.95
C ASN A 152 16.62 -29.95 -19.23
N LYS A 153 16.63 -30.92 -20.15
CA LYS A 153 17.36 -30.79 -21.44
C LYS A 153 16.86 -29.61 -22.26
N ASN A 154 15.54 -29.41 -22.34
CA ASN A 154 14.93 -28.41 -23.22
C ASN A 154 14.82 -27.01 -22.59
N THR A 155 14.56 -26.91 -21.28
CA THR A 155 14.44 -25.63 -20.57
C THR A 155 15.77 -25.10 -20.02
N GLY A 156 16.72 -25.98 -19.73
CA GLY A 156 17.93 -25.65 -18.97
C GLY A 156 17.71 -25.55 -17.44
N LEU A 157 16.50 -25.82 -16.94
CA LEU A 157 16.22 -25.91 -15.50
C LEU A 157 16.82 -27.19 -14.89
N HIS A 158 16.93 -27.20 -13.56
CA HIS A 158 17.13 -28.41 -12.77
C HIS A 158 15.86 -28.70 -11.97
N ILE A 159 14.85 -29.30 -12.61
CA ILE A 159 13.61 -29.70 -11.96
C ILE A 159 13.88 -30.78 -10.90
N LYS A 160 13.29 -30.60 -9.72
CA LYS A 160 13.42 -31.44 -8.52
C LYS A 160 12.07 -31.92 -8.00
N GLY A 161 11.00 -31.14 -8.15
CA GLY A 161 9.68 -31.44 -7.59
C GLY A 161 8.54 -30.63 -8.19
N PHE A 162 7.42 -30.57 -7.47
CA PHE A 162 6.20 -29.91 -7.94
C PHE A 162 6.36 -28.40 -8.12
N THR A 163 7.22 -27.75 -7.32
CA THR A 163 7.44 -26.29 -7.40
C THR A 163 7.97 -25.87 -8.77
N ASP A 164 8.94 -26.61 -9.32
CA ASP A 164 9.54 -26.27 -10.62
C ASP A 164 8.54 -26.51 -11.77
N LEU A 165 7.72 -27.58 -11.66
CA LEU A 165 6.66 -27.89 -12.62
C LEU A 165 5.52 -26.85 -12.59
N TYR A 166 5.14 -26.39 -11.40
CA TYR A 166 4.14 -25.33 -11.18
C TYR A 166 4.62 -24.01 -11.82
N ILE A 167 5.85 -23.60 -11.51
CA ILE A 167 6.46 -22.38 -12.03
C ILE A 167 6.55 -22.44 -13.57
N LEU A 168 7.04 -23.54 -14.13
CA LEU A 168 7.11 -23.72 -15.58
C LEU A 168 5.73 -23.73 -16.25
N TYR A 169 4.72 -24.32 -15.62
CA TYR A 169 3.35 -24.30 -16.13
C TYR A 169 2.82 -22.86 -16.25
N PHE A 170 2.95 -22.05 -15.19
CA PHE A 170 2.46 -20.67 -15.21
C PHE A 170 3.30 -19.70 -16.06
N GLY A 171 4.53 -20.07 -16.42
CA GLY A 171 5.28 -19.39 -17.49
C GLY A 171 4.62 -19.63 -18.85
N LEU A 172 4.48 -20.91 -19.22
CA LEU A 172 3.91 -21.31 -20.51
C LEU A 172 2.45 -20.86 -20.71
N VAL A 173 1.63 -20.86 -19.66
CA VAL A 173 0.26 -20.29 -19.71
C VAL A 173 0.29 -18.84 -20.16
N VAL A 174 1.20 -18.03 -19.61
CA VAL A 174 1.28 -16.61 -19.92
C VAL A 174 1.92 -16.36 -21.30
N GLU A 175 2.84 -17.23 -21.74
CA GLU A 175 3.31 -17.24 -23.13
C GLU A 175 2.14 -17.50 -24.12
N GLU A 176 1.27 -18.47 -23.84
CA GLU A 176 0.08 -18.77 -24.66
C GLU A 176 -0.95 -17.63 -24.64
N GLU A 177 -1.24 -17.07 -23.47
CA GLU A 177 -2.15 -15.93 -23.28
C GLU A 177 -1.65 -14.65 -23.99
N CYS A 178 -0.33 -14.49 -24.14
CA CYS A 178 0.28 -13.41 -24.92
C CYS A 178 0.45 -13.75 -26.42
N GLY A 179 -0.06 -14.89 -26.90
CA GLY A 179 0.00 -15.32 -28.30
C GLY A 179 1.40 -15.70 -28.79
N LEU A 180 2.33 -15.98 -27.87
CA LEU A 180 3.72 -16.32 -28.19
C LEU A 180 3.83 -17.74 -28.74
N LYS A 181 4.86 -17.98 -29.57
CA LYS A 181 5.01 -19.25 -30.32
C LYS A 181 5.88 -20.23 -29.54
N PHE A 182 5.24 -21.23 -28.95
CA PHE A 182 5.95 -22.32 -28.27
C PHE A 182 6.95 -23.05 -29.18
N PRO A 183 8.16 -23.35 -28.68
CA PRO A 183 9.06 -24.32 -29.31
C PRO A 183 8.48 -25.75 -29.28
N ASP A 184 8.86 -26.60 -30.24
CA ASP A 184 8.31 -27.96 -30.41
C ASP A 184 8.36 -28.85 -29.16
N TRP A 185 9.30 -28.60 -28.23
CA TRP A 185 9.44 -29.39 -27.00
C TRP A 185 8.25 -29.23 -26.03
N VAL A 186 7.49 -28.15 -26.15
CA VAL A 186 6.34 -27.83 -25.29
C VAL A 186 5.16 -28.77 -25.57
N LYS A 187 4.97 -29.14 -26.85
CA LYS A 187 3.83 -29.93 -27.36
C LYS A 187 3.54 -31.26 -26.63
N PRO A 188 4.52 -32.11 -26.25
CA PRO A 188 4.25 -33.34 -25.49
C PRO A 188 3.97 -33.15 -23.99
N VAL A 189 4.17 -31.95 -23.42
CA VAL A 189 4.07 -31.69 -21.97
C VAL A 189 3.03 -30.63 -21.58
N TYR A 190 2.68 -29.73 -22.49
CA TYR A 190 1.73 -28.65 -22.27
C TYR A 190 0.45 -28.85 -23.13
N PRO A 191 -0.74 -28.41 -22.65
CA PRO A 191 -1.00 -27.97 -21.28
C PRO A 191 -1.04 -29.14 -20.29
N LYS A 192 -1.45 -30.33 -20.73
CA LYS A 192 -1.99 -31.38 -19.84
C LYS A 192 -1.04 -31.81 -18.71
N LEU A 193 0.16 -32.29 -19.02
CA LEU A 193 1.05 -32.87 -17.99
C LEU A 193 1.46 -31.82 -16.95
N LEU A 194 1.82 -30.62 -17.40
CA LEU A 194 2.25 -29.52 -16.52
C LEU A 194 1.05 -28.94 -15.73
N ARG A 195 -0.14 -28.86 -16.33
CA ARG A 195 -1.39 -28.49 -15.65
C ARG A 195 -1.77 -29.48 -14.56
N ASP A 196 -1.71 -30.79 -14.85
CA ASP A 196 -2.02 -31.84 -13.89
C ASP A 196 -1.03 -31.81 -12.70
N ALA A 197 0.26 -31.54 -12.97
CA ALA A 197 1.27 -31.33 -11.92
C ALA A 197 1.00 -30.08 -11.06
N ALA A 198 0.60 -28.96 -11.68
CA ALA A 198 0.24 -27.74 -10.95
C ALA A 198 -1.00 -27.93 -10.06
N ILE A 199 -1.99 -28.70 -10.52
CA ILE A 199 -3.19 -29.09 -9.74
C ILE A 199 -2.82 -30.02 -8.58
N ASP A 200 -1.92 -30.97 -8.79
CA ASP A 200 -1.44 -31.87 -7.73
C ASP A 200 -0.61 -31.12 -6.67
N MET A 201 0.05 -30.02 -7.03
CA MET A 201 0.76 -29.17 -6.05
C MET A 201 -0.20 -28.57 -5.00
N TYR A 202 -1.43 -28.18 -5.37
CA TYR A 202 -2.44 -27.80 -4.37
C TYR A 202 -2.80 -28.96 -3.42
N SER A 203 -2.60 -30.21 -3.84
CA SER A 203 -2.78 -31.39 -2.99
C SER A 203 -1.57 -31.67 -2.10
N VAL A 204 -0.35 -31.34 -2.53
CA VAL A 204 0.84 -31.28 -1.66
C VAL A 204 0.67 -30.20 -0.58
N TRP A 205 0.13 -29.03 -0.93
CA TRP A 205 -0.11 -27.91 0.01
C TRP A 205 -1.31 -28.10 0.97
N THR A 206 -2.04 -29.22 0.88
CA THR A 206 -3.05 -29.63 1.88
C THR A 206 -2.89 -31.09 2.31
N SER A 207 -1.72 -31.69 2.07
CA SER A 207 -1.57 -33.15 2.05
C SER A 207 -1.71 -33.82 3.41
N THR A 208 -1.21 -33.17 4.46
CA THR A 208 -1.50 -33.51 5.84
C THR A 208 -2.45 -32.45 6.41
N PRO A 209 -3.41 -32.82 7.27
CA PRO A 209 -4.26 -31.83 7.93
C PRO A 209 -3.50 -30.83 8.81
N LYS A 210 -2.26 -31.13 9.23
CA LYS A 210 -1.32 -30.15 9.81
C LYS A 210 -0.99 -29.03 8.83
N ILE A 211 -0.59 -29.38 7.60
CA ILE A 211 -0.31 -28.42 6.52
C ILE A 211 -1.61 -27.71 6.12
N SER A 212 -2.75 -28.42 6.03
CA SER A 212 -4.05 -27.83 5.72
C SER A 212 -4.49 -26.77 6.74
N LYS A 213 -4.36 -27.05 8.05
CA LYS A 213 -4.65 -26.07 9.12
C LYS A 213 -3.75 -24.84 9.04
N LEU A 214 -2.49 -24.98 8.59
CA LEU A 214 -1.60 -23.85 8.30
C LEU A 214 -1.99 -23.03 7.04
N GLN A 215 -2.93 -23.49 6.20
CA GLN A 215 -3.49 -22.67 5.11
C GLN A 215 -4.78 -21.94 5.56
N GLY A 216 -5.45 -22.42 6.63
CA GLY A 216 -6.78 -21.98 7.07
C GLY A 216 -6.89 -20.59 7.71
N PHE A 217 -5.82 -19.80 7.78
CA PHE A 217 -5.83 -18.49 8.44
C PHE A 217 -6.80 -17.47 7.80
N ASN A 218 -7.01 -17.50 6.48
CA ASN A 218 -8.03 -16.64 5.85
C ASN A 218 -9.45 -17.06 6.24
N LEU A 219 -9.74 -18.36 6.31
CA LEU A 219 -11.03 -18.85 6.79
C LEU A 219 -11.25 -18.47 8.26
N LYS A 220 -10.21 -18.60 9.12
CA LYS A 220 -10.28 -18.11 10.51
C LYS A 220 -10.61 -16.62 10.55
N THR A 221 -9.97 -15.80 9.72
CA THR A 221 -10.23 -14.36 9.63
C THR A 221 -11.69 -14.05 9.27
N ILE A 222 -12.28 -14.79 8.33
CA ILE A 222 -13.70 -14.67 7.94
C ILE A 222 -14.64 -15.10 9.08
N LEU A 223 -14.35 -16.21 9.76
CA LEU A 223 -15.14 -16.70 10.89
C LEU A 223 -15.05 -15.77 12.11
N ASP A 224 -13.87 -15.26 12.43
CA ASP A 224 -13.66 -14.28 13.50
C ASP A 224 -14.44 -12.98 13.22
N ALA A 225 -14.35 -12.45 12.00
CA ALA A 225 -15.07 -11.23 11.61
C ALA A 225 -16.60 -11.42 11.64
N ALA A 226 -17.11 -12.59 11.24
CA ALA A 226 -18.52 -12.92 11.35
C ALA A 226 -19.00 -13.03 12.81
N ARG A 227 -18.23 -13.72 13.67
CA ARG A 227 -18.51 -13.78 15.13
C ARG A 227 -18.50 -12.39 15.77
N GLN A 228 -17.54 -11.54 15.39
CA GLN A 228 -17.51 -10.14 15.82
C GLN A 228 -18.70 -9.32 15.30
N LYS A 229 -19.20 -9.58 14.07
CA LYS A 229 -20.37 -8.90 13.54
C LYS A 229 -21.64 -9.29 14.29
N ILE A 230 -21.82 -10.59 14.57
CA ILE A 230 -22.95 -11.14 15.33
C ILE A 230 -22.97 -10.55 16.75
N ASN A 231 -21.81 -10.50 17.41
CA ASN A 231 -21.67 -10.00 18.78
C ASN A 231 -21.61 -8.46 18.88
N GLY A 232 -21.75 -7.73 17.77
CA GLY A 232 -21.68 -6.27 17.73
C GLY A 232 -20.30 -5.67 18.02
N THR A 233 -19.23 -6.49 18.09
CA THR A 233 -17.87 -6.05 18.45
C THR A 233 -16.99 -5.72 17.25
N LEU A 234 -17.37 -6.08 16.03
CA LEU A 234 -16.60 -5.81 14.80
C LEU A 234 -16.32 -4.31 14.66
N GLN A 235 -15.04 -3.96 14.50
CA GLN A 235 -14.62 -2.58 14.27
C GLN A 235 -14.17 -2.37 12.82
N PRO A 236 -14.64 -1.31 12.14
CA PRO A 236 -15.71 -0.38 12.54
C PRO A 236 -17.11 -1.02 12.45
N PRO A 237 -18.11 -0.63 13.27
CA PRO A 237 -19.39 -1.34 13.36
C PRO A 237 -20.21 -1.33 12.06
N LYS A 238 -20.06 -0.28 11.23
CA LYS A 238 -20.73 -0.16 9.92
C LYS A 238 -20.09 -1.03 8.82
N ARG A 239 -19.03 -1.81 9.10
CA ARG A 239 -18.40 -2.74 8.14
C ARG A 239 -19.40 -3.75 7.59
N LYS A 240 -19.54 -3.80 6.26
CA LYS A 240 -20.47 -4.66 5.52
C LYS A 240 -19.75 -5.66 4.59
N ILE A 241 -18.59 -5.31 4.06
CA ILE A 241 -17.84 -6.14 3.10
C ILE A 241 -16.34 -6.13 3.42
N MET A 242 -15.69 -7.27 3.19
CA MET A 242 -14.24 -7.46 3.29
C MET A 242 -13.75 -8.09 1.99
N ILE A 243 -12.86 -7.40 1.29
CA ILE A 243 -12.33 -7.79 -0.01
C ILE A 243 -10.88 -8.22 0.19
N PHE A 244 -10.55 -9.40 -0.35
CA PHE A 244 -9.27 -10.08 -0.19
C PHE A 244 -8.73 -10.41 -1.59
N SER A 245 -7.65 -9.76 -2.03
CA SER A 245 -7.03 -9.98 -3.34
C SER A 245 -5.73 -10.77 -3.23
N GLY A 246 -5.65 -11.89 -3.94
CA GLY A 246 -4.54 -12.84 -3.85
C GLY A 246 -4.30 -13.60 -5.15
N HIS A 247 -3.79 -14.82 -5.03
CA HIS A 247 -3.36 -15.65 -6.16
C HIS A 247 -4.27 -16.88 -6.31
N GLU A 248 -4.12 -17.63 -7.41
CA GLU A 248 -4.82 -18.90 -7.63
C GLU A 248 -4.67 -19.85 -6.44
N MET A 249 -3.51 -19.83 -5.77
CA MET A 249 -3.25 -20.67 -4.60
C MET A 249 -4.13 -20.30 -3.40
N ASN A 250 -4.46 -19.03 -3.17
CA ASN A 250 -5.33 -18.63 -2.06
C ASN A 250 -6.76 -19.14 -2.31
N VAL A 251 -7.26 -18.99 -3.54
CA VAL A 251 -8.57 -19.48 -3.98
C VAL A 251 -8.63 -21.00 -3.95
N ALA A 252 -7.67 -21.69 -4.59
CA ALA A 252 -7.62 -23.15 -4.66
C ALA A 252 -7.56 -23.78 -3.26
N LEU A 253 -6.69 -23.28 -2.37
CA LEU A 253 -6.56 -23.81 -1.01
C LEU A 253 -7.81 -23.54 -0.17
N MET A 254 -8.50 -22.41 -0.34
CA MET A 254 -9.82 -22.20 0.27
C MET A 254 -10.83 -23.24 -0.21
N LEU A 255 -10.93 -23.50 -1.52
CA LEU A 255 -11.79 -24.58 -2.05
C LEU A 255 -11.40 -25.95 -1.48
N LYS A 256 -10.11 -26.22 -1.26
CA LYS A 256 -9.65 -27.48 -0.63
C LYS A 256 -10.07 -27.59 0.83
N ILE A 257 -9.98 -26.50 1.60
CA ILE A 257 -10.42 -26.45 3.01
C ILE A 257 -11.94 -26.65 3.12
N LEU A 258 -12.72 -26.05 2.22
CA LEU A 258 -14.18 -26.23 2.13
C LEU A 258 -14.60 -27.58 1.52
N ASN A 259 -13.65 -28.44 1.12
CA ASN A 259 -13.86 -29.69 0.38
C ASN A 259 -14.68 -29.52 -0.94
N ALA A 260 -14.57 -28.36 -1.57
CA ALA A 260 -15.27 -27.97 -2.79
C ALA A 260 -14.36 -27.96 -4.05
N PHE A 261 -13.11 -28.42 -3.93
CA PHE A 261 -12.10 -28.34 -4.99
C PHE A 261 -12.22 -29.45 -6.05
N ASN A 262 -12.72 -29.10 -7.23
CA ASN A 262 -12.98 -30.00 -8.36
C ASN A 262 -11.79 -30.19 -9.33
N ARG A 263 -10.55 -30.22 -8.82
CA ARG A 263 -9.30 -30.48 -9.59
C ARG A 263 -9.11 -29.60 -10.84
N HIS A 264 -9.23 -28.29 -10.65
CA HIS A 264 -8.90 -27.27 -11.65
C HIS A 264 -7.85 -26.28 -11.13
N ILE A 265 -7.50 -25.31 -11.96
CA ILE A 265 -6.77 -24.11 -11.56
C ILE A 265 -7.78 -22.96 -11.60
N PRO A 266 -7.95 -22.17 -10.53
CA PRO A 266 -8.80 -20.99 -10.55
C PRO A 266 -8.35 -19.99 -11.64
N PRO A 267 -9.22 -19.60 -12.61
CA PRO A 267 -8.89 -18.60 -13.62
C PRO A 267 -8.64 -17.22 -12.98
N TYR A 268 -8.07 -16.27 -13.73
CA TYR A 268 -7.93 -14.89 -13.25
C TYR A 268 -9.30 -14.27 -12.93
N GLY A 269 -9.37 -13.40 -11.93
CA GLY A 269 -10.63 -12.90 -11.35
C GLY A 269 -11.43 -13.91 -10.51
N ALA A 270 -11.14 -15.22 -10.56
CA ALA A 270 -11.96 -16.22 -9.88
C ALA A 270 -12.12 -15.91 -8.38
N CYS A 271 -13.38 -15.83 -7.93
CA CYS A 271 -13.73 -15.21 -6.66
C CYS A 271 -14.62 -16.13 -5.80
N ILE A 272 -14.21 -16.35 -4.55
CA ILE A 272 -15.04 -16.99 -3.53
C ILE A 272 -15.70 -15.90 -2.69
N MET A 273 -17.02 -15.93 -2.65
CA MET A 273 -17.88 -15.05 -1.86
C MET A 273 -18.41 -15.82 -0.64
N PHE A 274 -18.28 -15.21 0.55
CA PHE A 274 -18.86 -15.69 1.79
C PHE A 274 -19.91 -14.68 2.24
N GLU A 275 -21.19 -15.05 2.16
CA GLU A 275 -22.30 -14.22 2.62
C GLU A 275 -22.73 -14.69 4.02
N LEU A 276 -22.65 -13.81 5.02
CA LEU A 276 -23.22 -14.06 6.34
C LEU A 276 -24.71 -13.71 6.33
N HIS A 277 -25.57 -14.71 6.48
CA HIS A 277 -27.02 -14.54 6.58
C HIS A 277 -27.49 -14.76 8.03
N ASN A 278 -28.57 -14.07 8.40
CA ASN A 278 -29.43 -14.44 9.52
C ASN A 278 -30.73 -14.99 8.91
N ILE A 279 -31.09 -16.22 9.24
CA ILE A 279 -32.32 -16.89 8.80
C ILE A 279 -33.04 -17.37 10.05
N ASP A 280 -34.23 -16.83 10.31
CA ASP A 280 -35.10 -17.16 11.44
C ASP A 280 -34.40 -17.13 12.82
N GLY A 281 -33.40 -16.24 12.98
CA GLY A 281 -32.60 -16.07 14.19
C GLY A 281 -31.27 -16.81 14.18
N HIS A 282 -31.05 -17.73 13.24
CA HIS A 282 -29.81 -18.49 13.10
C HIS A 282 -28.82 -17.80 12.16
N TYR A 283 -27.56 -17.68 12.60
CA TYR A 283 -26.48 -17.11 11.78
C TYR A 283 -25.68 -18.20 11.08
N GLY A 284 -25.32 -17.96 9.82
CA GLY A 284 -24.55 -18.92 9.02
C GLY A 284 -24.18 -18.39 7.65
N PHE A 285 -23.38 -19.16 6.92
CA PHE A 285 -22.86 -18.76 5.62
C PHE A 285 -23.65 -19.37 4.46
N LYS A 286 -23.82 -18.56 3.40
CA LYS A 286 -23.96 -19.05 2.02
C LYS A 286 -22.65 -18.77 1.30
N ILE A 287 -22.14 -19.73 0.52
CA ILE A 287 -20.81 -19.63 -0.10
C ILE A 287 -20.96 -19.84 -1.60
N TYR A 288 -20.32 -18.98 -2.40
CA TYR A 288 -20.40 -18.98 -3.87
C TYR A 288 -19.01 -18.90 -4.49
N TYR A 289 -18.84 -19.47 -5.67
CA TYR A 289 -17.59 -19.45 -6.44
C TYR A 289 -17.86 -18.99 -7.88
N GLU A 290 -17.27 -17.84 -8.22
CA GLU A 290 -17.29 -17.22 -9.54
C GLU A 290 -16.01 -17.59 -10.31
N THR A 291 -16.13 -17.80 -11.62
CA THR A 291 -15.03 -18.16 -12.54
C THR A 291 -14.96 -17.33 -13.82
N HIS A 292 -15.88 -16.38 -14.03
CA HIS A 292 -15.96 -15.50 -15.20
C HIS A 292 -16.03 -16.23 -16.55
N ASN A 293 -16.63 -17.42 -16.55
CA ASN A 293 -16.90 -18.23 -17.74
C ASN A 293 -18.26 -17.93 -18.41
N GLY A 294 -19.02 -16.96 -17.89
CA GLY A 294 -20.37 -16.60 -18.35
C GLY A 294 -21.51 -17.33 -17.63
N GLU A 295 -21.22 -18.31 -16.76
CA GLU A 295 -22.21 -18.97 -15.93
C GLU A 295 -22.41 -18.23 -14.59
N PRO A 296 -23.58 -18.36 -13.94
CA PRO A 296 -23.80 -17.79 -12.60
C PRO A 296 -22.87 -18.42 -11.52
N PRO A 297 -22.52 -17.68 -10.44
CA PRO A 297 -21.68 -18.19 -9.36
C PRO A 297 -22.15 -19.53 -8.78
N ALA A 298 -21.30 -20.56 -8.88
CA ALA A 298 -21.58 -21.90 -8.39
C ALA A 298 -21.72 -21.90 -6.85
N THR A 299 -22.76 -22.54 -6.31
CA THR A 299 -22.95 -22.64 -4.86
C THR A 299 -22.05 -23.71 -4.26
N ILE A 300 -21.27 -23.36 -3.24
CA ILE A 300 -20.46 -24.29 -2.46
C ILE A 300 -21.30 -24.84 -1.31
N ILE A 301 -21.44 -26.16 -1.25
CA ILE A 301 -22.05 -26.89 -0.14
C ILE A 301 -20.90 -27.50 0.69
N VAL A 302 -20.71 -27.02 1.91
CA VAL A 302 -19.73 -27.57 2.86
C VAL A 302 -20.24 -28.94 3.35
N PRO A 303 -19.38 -29.98 3.46
CA PRO A 303 -19.82 -31.29 3.95
C PRO A 303 -20.49 -31.21 5.32
N GLY A 304 -21.69 -31.80 5.43
CA GLY A 304 -22.51 -31.74 6.65
C GLY A 304 -23.43 -30.51 6.76
N CYS A 305 -23.29 -29.54 5.86
CA CYS A 305 -24.20 -28.40 5.70
C CYS A 305 -25.08 -28.53 4.44
N ASN A 306 -26.14 -27.72 4.38
CA ASN A 306 -26.93 -27.48 3.16
C ASN A 306 -26.41 -26.20 2.46
N HIS A 307 -27.20 -25.61 1.57
CA HIS A 307 -26.91 -24.29 0.95
C HIS A 307 -26.71 -23.14 1.97
N PHE A 308 -27.10 -23.36 3.23
CA PHE A 308 -26.81 -22.50 4.37
C PHE A 308 -26.09 -23.35 5.43
N CYS A 309 -25.00 -22.81 6.00
CA CYS A 309 -24.12 -23.51 6.93
C CYS A 309 -24.02 -22.73 8.26
N PRO A 310 -24.71 -23.17 9.34
CA PRO A 310 -24.75 -22.46 10.62
C PRO A 310 -23.37 -22.32 11.28
N ILE A 311 -23.13 -21.18 11.93
CA ILE A 311 -21.82 -20.83 12.51
C ILE A 311 -21.49 -21.54 13.84
N ASP A 312 -22.52 -22.05 14.53
CA ASP A 312 -22.41 -22.68 15.86
C ASP A 312 -22.09 -24.19 15.80
N ASN A 313 -22.02 -24.77 14.61
CA ASN A 313 -21.82 -26.21 14.42
C ASN A 313 -20.33 -26.62 14.46
N GLU A 314 -19.66 -26.36 15.59
CA GLU A 314 -18.19 -26.49 15.74
C GLU A 314 -17.65 -27.92 15.54
N ALA A 315 -18.50 -28.95 15.52
CA ALA A 315 -18.11 -30.35 15.57
C ALA A 315 -17.51 -30.95 14.27
N GLN A 316 -17.60 -30.27 13.12
CA GLN A 316 -17.20 -30.83 11.81
C GLN A 316 -16.05 -30.10 11.08
N MET A 317 -15.52 -29.01 11.64
CA MET A 317 -14.49 -28.18 10.97
C MET A 317 -13.04 -28.44 11.41
N GLU A 318 -12.76 -29.27 12.43
CA GLU A 318 -11.40 -29.58 12.89
C GLU A 318 -11.15 -31.07 13.23
N LYS A 319 -10.16 -31.71 12.58
CA LYS A 319 -9.35 -32.83 13.14
C LYS A 319 -8.14 -33.23 12.29
N VAL A 320 -7.26 -34.08 12.87
CA VAL A 320 -6.01 -34.66 12.31
C VAL A 320 -4.87 -33.62 12.15
N ALA A 321 -3.55 -33.91 12.14
CA ALA A 321 -2.67 -34.77 12.97
C ALA A 321 -1.20 -34.22 12.88
N VAL A 322 -0.17 -34.82 13.49
CA VAL A 322 1.05 -34.13 13.98
C VAL A 322 2.42 -34.74 13.52
N MET A 323 3.55 -34.00 13.69
CA MET A 323 5.00 -34.29 13.39
C MET A 323 5.56 -33.90 11.99
N LEU A 324 6.89 -33.86 11.66
CA LEU A 324 8.08 -33.07 12.20
C LEU A 324 9.46 -33.39 11.47
N SER A 325 10.20 -32.44 10.81
CA SER A 325 11.70 -32.57 10.58
C SER A 325 12.53 -32.02 9.35
N LEU A 326 12.44 -30.75 8.88
CA LEU A 326 13.49 -29.91 8.16
C LEU A 326 13.98 -30.29 6.72
N GLY A 327 14.77 -29.53 5.91
CA GLY A 327 15.51 -28.22 5.89
C GLY A 327 16.42 -28.18 4.61
N LEU A 328 17.35 -27.27 4.19
CA LEU A 328 17.81 -25.85 4.33
C LEU A 328 19.01 -25.65 3.28
N ILE A 329 19.60 -24.52 2.81
CA ILE A 329 19.26 -23.08 2.59
C ILE A 329 20.30 -22.35 1.63
N LEU A 330 19.90 -21.30 0.87
CA LEU A 330 20.68 -20.26 0.09
C LEU A 330 21.74 -20.67 -0.99
N ALA A 331 22.28 -19.82 -1.91
CA ALA A 331 22.45 -18.34 -2.00
C ALA A 331 22.16 -17.69 -3.41
N ILE A 332 22.86 -16.59 -3.82
CA ILE A 332 22.52 -15.62 -4.90
C ILE A 332 23.77 -14.95 -5.56
N LEU A 333 23.67 -14.27 -6.74
CA LEU A 333 24.25 -12.92 -7.06
C LEU A 333 23.93 -12.32 -8.50
N THR A 334 24.78 -11.42 -9.03
CA THR A 334 24.67 -10.29 -10.04
C THR A 334 25.35 -10.50 -11.42
N ARG A 335 25.35 -9.60 -12.45
CA ARG A 335 24.77 -8.24 -12.75
C ARG A 335 24.26 -8.21 -14.24
N GLU A 336 24.29 -7.24 -15.19
CA GLU A 336 24.80 -5.84 -15.42
C GLU A 336 23.98 -5.14 -16.56
N THR A 337 24.19 -3.85 -16.89
CA THR A 337 23.42 -3.06 -17.93
C THR A 337 24.25 -2.08 -18.81
N PHE A 338 23.61 -1.30 -19.71
CA PHE A 338 24.19 -0.23 -20.58
C PHE A 338 23.23 0.98 -20.71
N THR A 339 23.73 2.15 -21.15
CA THR A 339 23.00 3.45 -21.19
C THR A 339 23.30 4.30 -22.45
N LEU A 340 22.58 5.42 -22.62
CA LEU A 340 22.75 6.45 -23.66
C LEU A 340 22.35 7.84 -23.12
N GLU A 341 22.92 8.92 -23.67
CA GLU A 341 22.67 10.32 -23.26
C GLU A 341 21.68 11.04 -24.20
N GLY A 342 20.94 12.07 -23.77
CA GLY A 342 20.82 12.56 -22.39
C GLY A 342 19.96 13.83 -22.24
N ASP A 343 19.33 13.95 -21.08
CA ASP A 343 18.97 15.22 -20.43
C ASP A 343 19.80 15.31 -19.14
N THR A 344 20.03 16.52 -18.65
CA THR A 344 20.66 16.79 -17.35
C THR A 344 19.92 16.14 -16.19
N LEU A 345 18.58 16.05 -16.22
CA LEU A 345 17.77 15.49 -15.13
C LEU A 345 17.97 13.97 -15.00
N GLN A 346 18.28 13.52 -13.79
CA GLN A 346 18.62 12.12 -13.49
C GLN A 346 17.55 11.44 -12.63
N MET A 347 16.96 12.16 -11.67
CA MET A 347 15.96 11.66 -10.75
C MET A 347 15.18 12.81 -10.06
N VAL A 348 13.92 12.58 -9.74
CA VAL A 348 13.03 13.51 -9.02
C VAL A 348 12.57 12.90 -7.71
N PHE A 349 12.49 13.71 -6.65
CA PHE A 349 11.94 13.33 -5.36
C PHE A 349 10.88 14.34 -4.93
N THR A 350 9.70 13.90 -4.48
CA THR A 350 8.64 14.79 -3.99
C THR A 350 8.20 14.42 -2.57
N VAL A 351 8.04 15.42 -1.70
CA VAL A 351 7.49 15.27 -0.34
C VAL A 351 6.30 16.20 -0.22
N PHE A 352 5.09 15.63 -0.12
CA PHE A 352 3.86 16.42 -0.18
C PHE A 352 2.89 16.13 0.96
N ARG A 353 2.19 17.18 1.39
CA ARG A 353 1.08 17.10 2.35
C ARG A 353 -0.18 16.65 1.61
N HIS A 354 -0.93 15.72 2.19
CA HIS A 354 -2.27 15.35 1.71
C HIS A 354 -3.22 16.55 1.48
N GLY A 355 -4.27 16.34 0.69
CA GLY A 355 -5.27 17.37 0.40
C GLY A 355 -6.19 17.72 1.58
N HIS A 356 -7.11 18.66 1.34
CA HIS A 356 -8.11 19.13 2.32
C HIS A 356 -9.01 18.00 2.82
N ARG A 357 -9.17 17.93 4.15
CA ARG A 357 -9.75 16.79 4.86
C ARG A 357 -10.87 17.19 5.82
N ALA A 358 -11.73 16.23 6.16
CA ALA A 358 -12.60 16.32 7.33
C ALA A 358 -11.78 16.41 8.63
N ASN A 359 -12.44 16.84 9.71
CA ASN A 359 -11.83 16.98 11.02
C ASN A 359 -11.42 15.61 11.58
N GLU A 360 -10.39 15.53 12.40
CA GLU A 360 -9.89 14.27 12.95
C GLU A 360 -10.37 14.07 14.40
N ILE A 361 -10.63 12.82 14.80
CA ILE A 361 -11.20 12.54 16.13
C ILE A 361 -10.25 12.95 17.27
N LEU A 362 -8.94 13.01 16.97
CA LEU A 362 -7.89 13.51 17.87
C LEU A 362 -7.86 15.05 17.98
N THR A 363 -8.47 15.78 17.05
CA THR A 363 -8.53 17.25 17.04
C THR A 363 -9.87 17.82 17.55
N ALA A 364 -10.85 16.95 17.85
CA ALA A 364 -12.01 17.31 18.67
C ALA A 364 -11.64 17.34 20.17
N TYR A 365 -12.37 18.14 20.98
CA TYR A 365 -12.08 18.32 22.41
C TYR A 365 -13.31 18.04 23.32
N PRO A 366 -13.14 17.74 24.62
CA PRO A 366 -14.23 17.26 25.49
C PRO A 366 -15.49 18.13 25.53
N LYS A 367 -15.33 19.46 25.46
CA LYS A 367 -16.40 20.47 25.44
C LYS A 367 -16.74 21.03 24.06
N ASP A 368 -16.25 20.40 22.99
CA ASP A 368 -16.55 20.78 21.61
C ASP A 368 -18.04 20.55 21.31
N PRO A 369 -18.80 21.57 20.85
CA PRO A 369 -20.20 21.37 20.44
C PRO A 369 -20.31 20.48 19.18
N HIS A 370 -19.27 20.44 18.35
CA HIS A 370 -19.25 19.76 17.05
C HIS A 370 -18.61 18.37 17.10
N LYS A 371 -18.21 17.86 18.28
CA LYS A 371 -17.64 16.50 18.45
C LYS A 371 -18.54 15.35 18.01
N ASN A 372 -19.84 15.61 17.84
CA ASN A 372 -20.84 14.65 17.35
C ASN A 372 -21.21 14.87 15.88
N PHE A 373 -20.58 15.84 15.19
CA PHE A 373 -20.77 16.05 13.75
C PHE A 373 -20.22 14.84 12.98
N ASP A 374 -20.91 14.41 11.93
CA ASP A 374 -20.58 13.15 11.24
C ASP A 374 -19.55 13.30 10.10
N TYR A 375 -19.34 14.54 9.63
CA TYR A 375 -18.55 14.87 8.44
C TYR A 375 -18.99 14.08 7.19
N ALA A 376 -20.28 13.76 7.08
CA ALA A 376 -20.83 13.02 5.95
C ALA A 376 -20.64 13.78 4.61
N PRO A 377 -20.42 13.07 3.49
CA PRO A 377 -20.33 11.61 3.36
C PRO A 377 -18.97 11.01 3.74
N TYR A 378 -17.93 11.83 3.93
CA TYR A 378 -16.53 11.36 4.03
C TYR A 378 -16.22 10.66 5.36
N GLY A 379 -16.72 11.22 6.47
CA GLY A 379 -16.38 10.81 7.82
C GLY A 379 -15.06 11.41 8.33
N TRP A 380 -14.81 11.23 9.63
CA TRP A 380 -13.67 11.81 10.35
C TRP A 380 -12.31 11.46 9.74
N GLY A 381 -11.44 12.47 9.60
CA GLY A 381 -10.04 12.36 9.16
C GLY A 381 -9.82 12.03 7.68
N GLN A 382 -10.89 11.93 6.88
CA GLN A 382 -10.83 11.51 5.47
C GLN A 382 -10.68 12.68 4.49
N LEU A 383 -10.23 12.39 3.28
CA LEU A 383 -10.05 13.36 2.20
C LEU A 383 -11.41 13.82 1.61
N THR A 384 -11.61 15.13 1.51
CA THR A 384 -12.82 15.73 0.90
C THR A 384 -12.71 15.79 -0.63
N ASN A 385 -13.78 16.11 -1.36
CA ASN A 385 -13.70 16.30 -2.81
C ASN A 385 -12.79 17.47 -3.24
N GLU A 386 -12.65 18.53 -2.45
CA GLU A 386 -11.63 19.56 -2.73
C GLU A 386 -10.22 19.00 -2.53
N GLY A 387 -10.00 18.22 -1.47
CA GLY A 387 -8.77 17.47 -1.27
C GLY A 387 -8.48 16.53 -2.43
N LYS A 388 -9.50 15.85 -2.98
CA LYS A 388 -9.32 14.98 -4.16
C LYS A 388 -8.84 15.78 -5.37
N MET A 389 -9.49 16.92 -5.67
CA MET A 389 -9.09 17.81 -6.77
C MET A 389 -7.69 18.42 -6.58
N ARG A 390 -7.30 18.75 -5.34
CA ARG A 390 -5.97 19.31 -5.02
C ARG A 390 -4.85 18.36 -5.43
N GLU A 391 -4.92 17.12 -4.98
CA GLU A 391 -3.88 16.11 -5.22
C GLU A 391 -3.85 15.64 -6.67
N TYR A 392 -5.02 15.53 -7.33
CA TYR A 392 -5.07 15.23 -8.77
C TYR A 392 -4.42 16.34 -9.61
N ASN A 393 -4.63 17.60 -9.23
CA ASN A 393 -3.97 18.74 -9.88
C ASN A 393 -2.47 18.82 -9.56
N LEU A 394 -2.03 18.42 -8.37
CA LEU A 394 -0.60 18.22 -8.05
C LEU A 394 0.02 17.16 -8.96
N GLY A 395 -0.66 16.02 -9.17
CA GLY A 395 -0.27 15.00 -10.14
C GLY A 395 -0.14 15.56 -11.56
N LYS A 396 -1.15 16.32 -12.03
CA LYS A 396 -1.12 16.97 -13.36
C LYS A 396 -0.01 18.02 -13.51
N MET A 397 0.34 18.74 -12.45
CA MET A 397 1.47 19.67 -12.45
C MET A 397 2.80 18.93 -12.59
N LEU A 398 2.96 17.82 -11.86
CA LEU A 398 4.13 16.94 -12.00
C LEU A 398 4.20 16.29 -13.40
N HIS A 399 3.06 15.91 -14.00
CA HIS A 399 3.02 15.44 -15.40
C HIS A 399 3.43 16.54 -16.38
N ALA A 400 2.88 17.75 -16.25
CA ALA A 400 3.22 18.88 -17.12
C ALA A 400 4.69 19.32 -17.01
N ARG A 401 5.37 19.00 -15.90
CA ARG A 401 6.79 19.31 -15.67
C ARG A 401 7.75 18.16 -16.02
N TYR A 402 7.32 16.91 -15.86
CA TYR A 402 8.21 15.75 -15.96
C TYR A 402 7.72 14.64 -16.91
N GLY A 403 6.56 14.77 -17.56
CA GLY A 403 5.95 13.72 -18.39
C GLY A 403 6.88 13.16 -19.47
N GLU A 404 7.59 14.04 -20.20
CA GLU A 404 8.58 13.63 -21.21
C GLU A 404 9.78 12.89 -20.59
N PHE A 405 10.29 13.36 -19.44
CA PHE A 405 11.38 12.72 -18.72
C PHE A 405 10.97 11.34 -18.17
N LEU A 406 9.77 11.23 -17.61
CA LEU A 406 9.24 9.99 -17.02
C LEU A 406 8.90 8.97 -18.10
N GLY A 407 8.16 9.39 -19.13
CA GLY A 407 7.49 8.52 -20.08
C GLY A 407 6.28 7.80 -19.48
N MET A 408 5.78 6.79 -20.20
CA MET A 408 4.69 5.92 -19.73
C MET A 408 5.00 5.26 -18.38
N TYR A 409 3.95 4.95 -17.61
CA TYR A 409 4.09 4.23 -16.36
C TYR A 409 4.71 2.84 -16.55
N THR A 410 5.77 2.55 -15.79
CA THR A 410 6.16 1.18 -15.42
C THR A 410 6.43 1.11 -13.90
N PRO A 411 6.37 -0.09 -13.28
CA PRO A 411 6.75 -0.30 -11.88
C PRO A 411 8.18 0.15 -11.54
N GLU A 412 9.06 0.15 -12.53
CA GLU A 412 10.46 0.52 -12.41
C GLU A 412 10.64 2.04 -12.34
N VAL A 413 9.87 2.81 -13.10
CA VAL A 413 9.99 4.28 -13.19
C VAL A 413 9.67 5.02 -11.88
N VAL A 414 8.65 4.58 -11.13
CA VAL A 414 8.10 5.30 -9.96
C VAL A 414 8.13 4.48 -8.67
N ASP A 415 8.63 5.07 -7.58
CA ASP A 415 8.32 4.64 -6.21
C ASP A 415 7.21 5.51 -5.63
N ALA A 416 6.27 4.90 -4.92
CA ALA A 416 5.11 5.56 -4.34
C ALA A 416 4.96 5.10 -2.89
N LEU A 417 5.27 5.99 -1.94
CA LEU A 417 5.29 5.69 -0.51
C LEU A 417 4.41 6.67 0.29
N SER A 418 3.47 6.14 1.06
CA SER A 418 2.56 6.89 1.92
C SER A 418 2.85 6.67 3.42
N THR A 419 2.47 7.63 4.27
CA THR A 419 2.19 7.31 5.68
C THR A 419 0.96 6.39 5.78
N ASN A 420 0.75 5.73 6.92
CA ASN A 420 -0.31 4.72 7.06
C ASN A 420 -1.73 5.30 7.33
N TYR A 421 -2.04 6.50 6.81
CA TYR A 421 -3.38 7.10 6.94
C TYR A 421 -4.15 6.99 5.62
N ASN A 422 -5.48 6.85 5.69
CA ASN A 422 -6.33 6.79 4.50
C ASN A 422 -6.16 8.02 3.61
N ARG A 423 -6.15 9.22 4.20
CA ARG A 423 -6.01 10.49 3.46
C ARG A 423 -4.71 10.61 2.67
N THR A 424 -3.58 10.10 3.17
CA THR A 424 -2.30 10.14 2.43
C THR A 424 -2.24 9.08 1.34
N LYS A 425 -2.78 7.87 1.58
CA LYS A 425 -2.95 6.85 0.54
C LYS A 425 -3.82 7.36 -0.62
N MET A 426 -4.98 7.93 -0.30
CA MET A 426 -5.88 8.55 -1.30
C MET A 426 -5.21 9.69 -2.05
N SER A 427 -4.43 10.53 -1.35
CA SER A 427 -3.66 11.62 -1.98
C SER A 427 -2.61 11.08 -2.96
N LEU A 428 -1.91 10.00 -2.60
CA LEU A 428 -0.95 9.33 -3.46
C LEU A 428 -1.60 8.68 -4.68
N GLU A 429 -2.74 8.00 -4.51
CA GLU A 429 -3.56 7.47 -5.62
C GLU A 429 -3.94 8.57 -6.62
N LEU A 430 -4.32 9.76 -6.13
CA LEU A 430 -4.71 10.91 -6.96
C LEU A 430 -3.53 11.57 -7.67
N VAL A 431 -2.39 11.74 -6.98
CA VAL A 431 -1.16 12.22 -7.60
C VAL A 431 -0.72 11.27 -8.70
N LEU A 432 -0.76 9.95 -8.47
CA LEU A 432 -0.46 8.94 -9.49
C LEU A 432 -1.44 9.01 -10.68
N ALA A 433 -2.74 9.15 -10.41
CA ALA A 433 -3.77 9.31 -11.45
C ALA A 433 -3.58 10.58 -12.31
N GLY A 434 -3.10 11.67 -11.72
CA GLY A 434 -2.77 12.91 -12.45
C GLY A 434 -1.40 12.87 -13.13
N LEU A 435 -0.46 12.08 -12.61
CA LEU A 435 0.93 11.96 -13.10
C LEU A 435 1.06 11.00 -14.29
N PHE A 436 0.32 9.90 -14.27
CA PHE A 436 0.41 8.81 -15.23
C PHE A 436 -0.98 8.46 -15.82
N PRO A 437 -1.60 9.36 -16.60
CA PRO A 437 -2.80 9.01 -17.36
C PRO A 437 -2.54 7.79 -18.27
N PRO A 438 -3.56 6.95 -18.56
CA PRO A 438 -3.41 5.80 -19.43
C PRO A 438 -3.20 6.20 -20.90
N GLU A 439 -1.95 6.20 -21.33
CA GLU A 439 -1.52 6.35 -22.73
C GLU A 439 -1.38 4.98 -23.41
N SER A 440 -1.47 4.92 -24.74
CA SER A 440 -1.41 3.64 -25.47
C SER A 440 0.02 3.09 -25.52
N PRO A 441 0.25 1.78 -25.23
CA PRO A 441 -0.71 0.67 -25.20
C PRO A 441 -1.29 0.32 -23.82
N LEU A 442 -1.19 1.20 -22.82
CA LEU A 442 -1.73 0.98 -21.46
C LEU A 442 -3.20 1.39 -21.31
N ASP A 443 -3.84 1.88 -22.39
CA ASP A 443 -5.22 2.37 -22.50
C ASP A 443 -6.28 1.27 -22.43
N TRP A 444 -6.35 0.63 -21.26
CA TRP A 444 -7.18 -0.55 -20.99
C TRP A 444 -8.69 -0.33 -21.05
N ASN A 445 -9.17 0.90 -20.81
CA ASN A 445 -10.60 1.22 -20.78
C ASN A 445 -10.86 2.62 -21.34
N LYS A 446 -11.64 2.69 -22.42
CA LYS A 446 -11.95 3.93 -23.15
C LYS A 446 -12.98 4.84 -22.44
N GLU A 447 -13.67 4.32 -21.43
CA GLU A 447 -14.65 5.06 -20.61
C GLU A 447 -14.04 5.61 -19.31
N LEU A 448 -12.76 5.30 -19.01
CA LEU A 448 -12.14 5.63 -17.74
C LEU A 448 -10.67 6.05 -17.92
N ASN A 449 -10.41 7.36 -17.87
CA ASN A 449 -9.08 7.96 -17.97
C ASN A 449 -8.26 7.83 -16.67
N TRP A 450 -8.10 6.59 -16.18
CA TRP A 450 -7.29 6.21 -15.02
C TRP A 450 -6.77 4.79 -15.21
N GLN A 451 -5.62 4.48 -14.60
CA GLN A 451 -5.08 3.12 -14.52
C GLN A 451 -4.62 2.83 -13.09
N PRO A 452 -4.72 1.58 -12.63
CA PRO A 452 -4.26 1.19 -11.30
C PRO A 452 -2.73 1.27 -11.21
N ILE A 453 -2.23 1.99 -10.21
CA ILE A 453 -0.80 2.15 -9.94
C ILE A 453 -0.57 1.93 -8.45
N PRO A 454 0.09 0.81 -8.07
CA PRO A 454 0.09 0.35 -6.69
C PRO A 454 1.09 1.13 -5.83
N TYR A 455 0.64 1.59 -4.67
CA TYR A 455 1.48 2.23 -3.67
C TYR A 455 2.00 1.28 -2.58
N ASN A 456 3.00 1.77 -1.86
CA ASN A 456 3.53 1.25 -0.61
C ASN A 456 3.16 2.21 0.55
N TYR A 457 3.19 1.73 1.79
CA TYR A 457 3.07 2.58 2.97
C TYR A 457 3.97 2.13 4.12
N LEU A 458 4.32 3.05 5.02
CA LEU A 458 5.14 2.76 6.19
C LEU A 458 4.46 1.75 7.13
N THR A 459 5.24 0.80 7.64
CA THR A 459 4.79 -0.18 8.65
C THR A 459 5.77 -0.26 9.81
N GLY A 460 5.30 -0.64 11.00
CA GLY A 460 6.15 -0.80 12.19
C GLY A 460 6.85 0.50 12.61
N THR A 461 8.18 0.48 12.55
CA THR A 461 9.14 1.55 12.92
C THR A 461 9.89 2.12 11.71
N ASP A 462 9.35 1.94 10.50
CA ASP A 462 9.94 2.49 9.26
C ASP A 462 9.88 4.03 9.24
N ASN A 463 11.05 4.67 9.26
CA ASN A 463 11.21 6.12 9.45
C ASN A 463 11.49 6.89 8.14
N ARG A 464 11.41 6.25 6.96
CA ARG A 464 11.81 6.83 5.66
C ARG A 464 11.03 8.09 5.23
N MET A 465 9.91 8.42 5.89
CA MET A 465 9.13 9.65 5.65
C MET A 465 9.55 10.82 6.56
N GLY A 466 10.59 10.66 7.38
CA GLY A 466 10.94 11.64 8.41
C GLY A 466 9.96 11.60 9.59
N PHE A 467 10.19 12.49 10.56
CA PHE A 467 9.33 12.68 11.72
C PHE A 467 8.91 11.37 12.44
N PRO A 468 9.87 10.64 13.07
CA PRO A 468 9.66 9.29 13.58
C PRO A 468 8.87 9.28 14.90
N THR A 469 7.53 9.29 14.83
CA THR A 469 6.64 9.41 16.00
C THR A 469 6.77 8.28 17.02
N LYS A 470 7.39 7.16 16.67
CA LYS A 470 7.61 5.99 17.55
C LYS A 470 9.02 5.89 18.13
N CYS A 471 9.89 6.85 17.87
CA CYS A 471 11.27 6.85 18.36
C CYS A 471 11.35 7.43 19.77
N SER A 472 11.62 6.62 20.80
CA SER A 472 11.64 7.10 22.19
C SER A 472 12.70 8.18 22.39
N LYS A 473 13.86 8.02 21.73
CA LYS A 473 14.95 9.01 21.71
C LYS A 473 14.47 10.39 21.22
N ARG A 474 13.60 10.45 20.19
CA ARG A 474 13.03 11.73 19.74
C ARG A 474 12.10 12.32 20.80
N SER A 475 11.22 11.50 21.38
CA SER A 475 10.29 11.93 22.41
C SER A 475 11.00 12.45 23.67
N HIS A 476 12.09 11.81 24.10
CA HIS A 476 12.92 12.27 25.20
C HIS A 476 13.61 13.60 24.87
N LEU A 477 14.30 13.70 23.73
CA LEU A 477 14.97 14.96 23.32
C LEU A 477 14.00 16.14 23.21
N VAL A 478 12.79 15.91 22.69
CA VAL A 478 11.72 16.94 22.64
C VAL A 478 11.26 17.32 24.05
N ALA A 479 11.01 16.36 24.94
CA ALA A 479 10.61 16.63 26.32
C ALA A 479 11.72 17.32 27.14
N ASP A 480 12.98 16.94 26.96
CA ASP A 480 14.13 17.57 27.59
C ASP A 480 14.27 19.03 27.12
N TYR A 481 14.08 19.29 25.82
CA TYR A 481 14.03 20.65 25.30
C TYR A 481 12.83 21.45 25.85
N GLU A 482 11.61 20.89 25.86
CA GLU A 482 10.43 21.56 26.41
C GLU A 482 10.59 21.94 27.90
N ASN A 483 11.36 21.15 28.68
CA ASN A 483 11.66 21.44 30.08
C ASN A 483 12.89 22.35 30.30
N SER A 484 13.72 22.57 29.28
CA SER A 484 14.90 23.46 29.34
C SER A 484 14.50 24.94 29.56
N PRO A 485 15.40 25.80 30.09
CA PRO A 485 15.17 27.24 30.16
C PRO A 485 14.75 27.86 28.81
N GLU A 486 15.34 27.38 27.72
CA GLU A 486 15.11 27.82 26.34
C GLU A 486 13.70 27.43 25.85
N GLY A 487 13.30 26.16 26.02
CA GLY A 487 11.93 25.72 25.72
C GLY A 487 10.88 26.40 26.61
N GLN A 488 11.22 26.68 27.87
CA GLN A 488 10.37 27.42 28.79
C GLN A 488 10.27 28.93 28.43
N LEU A 489 11.22 29.47 27.67
CA LEU A 489 11.15 30.80 27.05
C LEU A 489 10.32 30.77 25.75
N ASP A 490 10.49 29.76 24.88
CA ASP A 490 9.67 29.57 23.67
C ASP A 490 8.18 29.42 24.04
N LEU A 491 7.85 28.73 25.14
CA LEU A 491 6.49 28.61 25.67
C LEU A 491 5.92 29.89 26.32
N ARG A 492 6.75 30.91 26.58
CA ARG A 492 6.37 32.11 27.37
C ARG A 492 5.19 32.92 26.80
N PRO A 493 5.02 33.12 25.48
CA PRO A 493 3.88 33.86 24.93
C PRO A 493 2.52 33.20 25.26
N TYR A 494 2.53 31.87 25.35
CA TYR A 494 1.32 31.04 25.40
C TYR A 494 0.86 30.70 26.83
N LYS A 495 1.78 30.62 27.80
CA LYS A 495 1.51 30.21 29.19
C LYS A 495 0.31 30.91 29.85
N LYS A 496 0.07 32.21 29.56
CA LYS A 496 -1.09 32.96 30.09
C LYS A 496 -2.45 32.43 29.61
N TRP A 497 -2.48 31.76 28.46
CA TRP A 497 -3.69 31.24 27.82
C TRP A 497 -4.01 29.79 28.16
N PHE A 498 -3.04 28.99 28.63
CA PHE A 498 -3.24 27.55 28.91
C PHE A 498 -4.41 27.29 29.86
N ASN A 499 -4.53 28.08 30.94
CA ASN A 499 -5.67 27.99 31.88
C ASN A 499 -7.01 28.41 31.24
N TYR A 500 -7.00 29.42 30.35
CA TYR A 500 -8.20 29.87 29.64
C TYR A 500 -8.68 28.80 28.65
N ILE A 501 -7.77 28.26 27.84
CA ILE A 501 -8.09 27.23 26.85
C ILE A 501 -8.56 25.96 27.59
N SER A 502 -7.81 25.46 28.58
CA SER A 502 -8.18 24.27 29.36
C SER A 502 -9.57 24.37 29.98
N LYS A 503 -9.92 25.54 30.56
CA LYS A 503 -11.25 25.78 31.14
C LYS A 503 -12.37 25.65 30.09
N ASN A 504 -12.15 26.16 28.88
CA ASN A 504 -13.16 26.20 27.82
C ASN A 504 -13.24 24.90 26.99
N THR A 505 -12.11 24.22 26.72
CA THR A 505 -12.09 22.96 25.95
C THR A 505 -12.32 21.72 26.83
N GLY A 506 -11.95 21.78 28.11
CA GLY A 506 -11.85 20.59 28.96
C GLY A 506 -10.60 19.74 28.72
N LEU A 507 -9.69 20.16 27.84
CA LEU A 507 -8.33 19.62 27.74
C LEU A 507 -7.47 20.09 28.92
N HIS A 508 -6.30 19.48 29.08
CA HIS A 508 -5.30 19.91 30.07
C HIS A 508 -4.05 20.44 29.35
N VAL A 509 -4.17 21.67 28.84
CA VAL A 509 -3.19 22.35 27.98
C VAL A 509 -1.90 22.63 28.74
N ARG A 510 -0.77 22.16 28.23
CA ARG A 510 0.58 22.34 28.80
C ARG A 510 1.62 22.85 27.81
N GLY A 511 1.47 22.58 26.51
CA GLY A 511 2.51 22.86 25.52
C GLY A 511 1.97 23.25 24.14
N LEU A 512 2.89 23.42 23.18
CA LEU A 512 2.55 23.83 21.82
C LEU A 512 1.73 22.74 21.07
N THR A 513 1.96 21.46 21.40
CA THR A 513 1.19 20.31 20.88
C THR A 513 -0.31 20.44 21.12
N ASP A 514 -0.72 20.97 22.28
CA ASP A 514 -2.14 21.21 22.57
C ASP A 514 -2.73 22.32 21.70
N LEU A 515 -1.96 23.38 21.46
CA LEU A 515 -2.36 24.52 20.61
C LEU A 515 -2.47 24.10 19.15
N TYR A 516 -1.53 23.28 18.68
CA TYR A 516 -1.50 22.66 17.35
C TYR A 516 -2.74 21.80 17.11
N ILE A 517 -3.03 20.85 18.01
CA ILE A 517 -4.20 19.97 17.91
C ILE A 517 -5.49 20.80 17.85
N LEU A 518 -5.60 21.82 18.70
CA LEU A 518 -6.76 22.71 18.74
C LEU A 518 -6.86 23.63 17.51
N TYR A 519 -5.75 24.13 16.96
CA TYR A 519 -5.74 24.91 15.73
C TYR A 519 -6.35 24.11 14.57
N PHE A 520 -5.84 22.91 14.31
CA PHE A 520 -6.34 22.05 13.23
C PHE A 520 -7.73 21.46 13.50
N GLY A 521 -8.18 21.44 14.75
CA GLY A 521 -9.55 21.13 15.12
C GLY A 521 -10.53 22.26 14.76
N LEU A 522 -10.16 23.50 15.07
CA LEU A 522 -10.99 24.68 14.84
C LEU A 522 -10.95 25.16 13.38
N SER A 523 -9.80 25.10 12.70
CA SER A 523 -9.71 25.52 11.30
C SER A 523 -10.59 24.66 10.40
N VAL A 524 -10.60 23.34 10.61
CA VAL A 524 -11.46 22.44 9.84
C VAL A 524 -12.94 22.61 10.19
N GLN A 525 -13.28 23.08 11.39
CA GLN A 525 -14.67 23.47 11.70
C GLN A 525 -15.08 24.73 10.93
N GLU A 526 -14.20 25.73 10.84
CA GLU A 526 -14.42 26.97 10.07
C GLU A 526 -14.46 26.72 8.55
N GLU A 527 -13.56 25.91 8.02
CA GLU A 527 -13.54 25.43 6.62
C GLU A 527 -14.85 24.71 6.24
N TRP A 528 -15.48 24.03 7.20
CA TRP A 528 -16.79 23.38 7.05
C TRP A 528 -17.99 24.29 7.37
N GLY A 529 -17.77 25.59 7.63
CA GLY A 529 -18.83 26.56 7.95
C GLY A 529 -19.51 26.35 9.30
N LEU A 530 -18.93 25.52 10.19
CA LEU A 530 -19.47 25.27 11.52
C LEU A 530 -19.19 26.46 12.44
N LYS A 531 -20.23 26.98 13.10
CA LYS A 531 -20.09 28.15 13.98
C LYS A 531 -19.18 27.82 15.17
N LEU A 532 -17.99 28.43 15.20
CA LEU A 532 -17.07 28.32 16.33
C LEU A 532 -17.66 28.96 17.61
N PRO A 533 -17.39 28.41 18.81
CA PRO A 533 -17.83 29.00 20.08
C PRO A 533 -17.27 30.41 20.34
N GLU A 534 -18.03 31.24 21.07
CA GLU A 534 -17.61 32.62 21.42
C GLU A 534 -16.28 32.70 22.20
N TRP A 535 -15.90 31.66 22.96
CA TRP A 535 -14.61 31.61 23.68
C TRP A 535 -13.39 31.51 22.75
N VAL A 536 -13.59 31.14 21.47
CA VAL A 536 -12.50 30.92 20.51
C VAL A 536 -11.89 32.25 20.01
N LYS A 537 -12.69 33.32 19.99
CA LYS A 537 -12.31 34.64 19.44
C LYS A 537 -11.02 35.29 20.00
N PRO A 538 -10.64 35.14 21.28
CA PRO A 538 -9.40 35.74 21.80
C PRO A 538 -8.13 34.93 21.50
N VAL A 539 -8.25 33.73 20.89
CA VAL A 539 -7.12 32.80 20.67
C VAL A 539 -7.01 32.28 19.23
N TYR A 540 -8.04 32.40 18.41
CA TYR A 540 -8.08 31.88 17.04
C TYR A 540 -8.45 32.99 16.04
N PRO A 541 -7.81 33.01 14.85
CA PRO A 541 -6.80 32.07 14.39
C PRO A 541 -5.40 32.31 14.98
N GLU A 542 -5.01 33.54 15.28
CA GLU A 542 -3.59 33.96 15.36
C GLU A 542 -2.78 33.24 16.45
N LEU A 543 -3.23 33.21 17.70
CA LEU A 543 -2.43 32.63 18.79
C LEU A 543 -2.25 31.12 18.62
N LEU A 544 -3.32 30.41 18.24
CA LEU A 544 -3.23 28.97 18.00
C LEU A 544 -2.42 28.65 16.74
N LYS A 545 -2.49 29.50 15.70
CA LYS A 545 -1.69 29.38 14.48
C LYS A 545 -0.19 29.57 14.75
N GLU A 546 0.19 30.62 15.47
CA GLU A 546 1.60 30.84 15.83
C GLU A 546 2.11 29.74 16.77
N GLY A 547 1.27 29.24 17.68
CA GLY A 547 1.60 28.07 18.51
C GLY A 547 1.83 26.79 17.70
N ALA A 548 1.06 26.58 16.62
CA ALA A 548 1.26 25.48 15.68
C ALA A 548 2.55 25.65 14.84
N ILE A 549 2.90 26.87 14.44
CA ILE A 549 4.13 27.18 13.71
C ILE A 549 5.36 27.04 14.62
N ASP A 550 5.29 27.51 15.86
CA ASP A 550 6.36 27.34 16.86
C ASP A 550 6.62 25.87 17.17
N LEU A 551 5.60 25.01 17.10
CA LEU A 551 5.79 23.56 17.28
C LEU A 551 6.63 22.95 16.15
N TYR A 552 6.47 23.40 14.89
CA TYR A 552 7.36 22.98 13.80
C TYR A 552 8.81 23.42 14.03
N VAL A 553 9.02 24.62 14.56
CA VAL A 553 10.36 25.14 14.91
C VAL A 553 10.96 24.38 16.09
N LEU A 554 10.15 24.06 17.11
CA LEU A 554 10.54 23.26 18.28
C LEU A 554 11.01 21.87 17.84
N TRP A 555 10.28 21.26 16.90
CA TRP A 555 10.58 19.94 16.32
C TRP A 555 11.80 19.88 15.39
N SER A 556 12.56 20.97 15.27
CA SER A 556 13.88 21.05 14.63
C SER A 556 14.88 21.93 15.42
N ARG A 557 14.60 22.23 16.70
CA ARG A 557 15.21 23.34 17.45
C ARG A 557 16.65 23.09 17.90
N THR A 558 16.98 21.86 18.24
CA THR A 558 18.37 21.43 18.52
C THR A 558 18.87 20.56 17.36
N PRO A 559 20.20 20.47 17.15
CA PRO A 559 20.78 19.61 16.11
C PRO A 559 20.32 18.16 16.23
N GLU A 560 20.22 17.61 17.45
CA GLU A 560 19.80 16.22 17.69
C GLU A 560 18.33 16.00 17.31
N ILE A 561 17.45 16.97 17.61
CA ILE A 561 16.04 16.91 17.23
C ILE A 561 15.89 17.07 15.70
N ASN A 562 16.65 17.96 15.05
CA ASN A 562 16.59 18.12 13.60
C ASN A 562 17.16 16.91 12.85
N LYS A 563 18.27 16.33 13.34
CA LYS A 563 18.90 15.10 12.83
C LYS A 563 17.96 13.90 12.89
N LEU A 564 17.04 13.83 13.86
CA LEU A 564 15.96 12.84 13.90
C LEU A 564 14.73 13.22 13.05
N GLY A 565 14.63 14.46 12.57
CA GLY A 565 13.66 14.86 11.55
C GLY A 565 14.06 14.40 10.15
N GLY A 566 15.34 14.59 9.79
CA GLY A 566 15.91 14.41 8.45
C GLY A 566 16.02 12.98 7.90
N PHE A 567 15.32 11.98 8.44
CA PHE A 567 15.34 10.62 7.88
C PHE A 567 14.89 10.54 6.41
N ASN A 568 13.94 11.38 5.98
CA ASN A 568 13.54 11.42 4.58
C ASN A 568 14.60 12.08 3.68
N LEU A 569 15.27 13.13 4.17
CA LEU A 569 16.42 13.72 3.48
C LEU A 569 17.55 12.68 3.32
N LYS A 570 17.78 11.84 4.34
CA LYS A 570 18.67 10.69 4.23
C LYS A 570 18.20 9.69 3.16
N THR A 571 16.91 9.34 3.12
CA THR A 571 16.36 8.41 2.11
C THR A 571 16.52 8.95 0.69
N ILE A 572 16.34 10.26 0.49
CA ILE A 572 16.58 10.92 -0.79
C ILE A 572 18.07 10.89 -1.16
N LEU A 573 18.96 11.21 -0.23
CA LEU A 573 20.41 11.19 -0.47
C LEU A 573 20.98 9.78 -0.70
N ASP A 574 20.50 8.79 0.05
CA ASP A 574 20.87 7.39 -0.14
C ASP A 574 20.46 6.90 -1.54
N ALA A 575 19.25 7.25 -1.99
CA ALA A 575 18.74 6.90 -3.32
C ALA A 575 19.43 7.69 -4.46
N ALA A 576 19.73 8.97 -4.25
CA ALA A 576 20.47 9.79 -5.22
C ALA A 576 21.90 9.29 -5.43
N LYS A 577 22.61 8.91 -4.36
CA LYS A 577 23.91 8.24 -4.45
C LYS A 577 23.80 6.90 -5.17
N GLN A 578 22.82 6.08 -4.81
CA GLN A 578 22.57 4.83 -5.52
C GLN A 578 22.31 5.02 -7.02
N LYS A 579 21.68 6.13 -7.43
CA LYS A 579 21.50 6.50 -8.85
C LYS A 579 22.85 6.82 -9.51
N ILE A 580 23.68 7.64 -8.87
CA ILE A 580 25.02 8.03 -9.33
C ILE A 580 25.96 6.82 -9.43
N ASP A 581 25.97 5.95 -8.42
CA ASP A 581 26.83 4.77 -8.32
C ASP A 581 26.37 3.59 -9.21
N GLY A 582 25.22 3.72 -9.90
CA GLY A 582 24.61 2.63 -10.67
C GLY A 582 24.17 1.43 -9.81
N THR A 583 23.86 1.65 -8.53
CA THR A 583 23.45 0.61 -7.57
C THR A 583 21.97 0.67 -7.20
N LEU A 584 21.23 1.69 -7.65
CA LEU A 584 19.79 1.83 -7.42
C LEU A 584 19.02 0.64 -8.03
N ASN A 585 18.06 0.13 -7.27
CA ASN A 585 17.24 -1.00 -7.68
C ASN A 585 15.75 -0.68 -7.47
N PRO A 586 14.94 -0.58 -8.53
CA PRO A 586 15.30 -0.73 -9.95
C PRO A 586 16.17 0.44 -10.47
N PRO A 587 17.09 0.21 -11.43
CA PRO A 587 18.01 1.24 -11.93
C PRO A 587 17.28 2.32 -12.74
N ASP A 588 16.19 1.94 -13.42
CA ASP A 588 15.36 2.79 -14.27
C ASP A 588 14.42 3.70 -13.47
N ARG A 589 14.53 3.70 -12.13
CA ARG A 589 13.79 4.61 -11.26
C ARG A 589 14.11 6.06 -11.60
N LYS A 590 13.06 6.84 -11.91
CA LYS A 590 13.13 8.26 -12.26
C LYS A 590 12.48 9.16 -11.22
N ILE A 591 11.46 8.68 -10.49
CA ILE A 591 10.76 9.48 -9.47
C ILE A 591 10.43 8.70 -8.20
N MET A 592 10.53 9.36 -7.04
CA MET A 592 10.03 8.88 -5.76
C MET A 592 9.02 9.87 -5.17
N LEU A 593 7.82 9.39 -4.88
CA LEU A 593 6.70 10.15 -4.35
C LEU A 593 6.47 9.81 -2.87
N PHE A 594 6.56 10.82 -1.99
CA PHE A 594 6.37 10.67 -0.55
C PHE A 594 5.11 11.43 -0.08
N SER A 595 3.97 10.73 0.03
CA SER A 595 2.70 11.33 0.51
C SER A 595 2.56 11.30 2.03
N ALA A 596 2.40 12.49 2.63
CA ALA A 596 2.66 12.73 4.03
C ALA A 596 1.78 13.86 4.63
N HIS A 597 2.22 14.43 5.73
CA HIS A 597 1.50 15.45 6.50
C HIS A 597 2.25 16.80 6.49
N GLU A 598 1.62 17.87 6.98
CA GLU A 598 2.24 19.20 7.14
C GLU A 598 3.54 19.14 7.94
N ILE A 599 3.60 18.28 8.96
CA ILE A 599 4.80 18.02 9.78
C ILE A 599 5.97 17.42 9.00
N ASN A 600 5.71 16.65 7.94
CA ASN A 600 6.77 16.07 7.10
C ASN A 600 7.30 17.12 6.11
N VAL A 601 6.42 17.97 5.56
CA VAL A 601 6.80 19.08 4.68
C VAL A 601 7.59 20.14 5.45
N ALA A 602 7.10 20.58 6.61
CA ALA A 602 7.82 21.50 7.50
C ALA A 602 9.14 20.88 8.00
N GLY A 603 9.13 19.59 8.38
CA GLY A 603 10.32 18.85 8.78
C GLY A 603 11.38 18.74 7.67
N MET A 604 10.97 18.56 6.42
CA MET A 604 11.88 18.59 5.26
C MET A 604 12.47 20.00 5.07
N LEU A 605 11.64 21.05 5.06
CA LEU A 605 12.11 22.43 4.94
C LEU A 605 13.08 22.82 6.07
N ASN A 606 12.84 22.37 7.30
CA ASN A 606 13.75 22.54 8.44
C ASN A 606 15.05 21.73 8.26
N SER A 607 14.98 20.51 7.72
CA SER A 607 16.16 19.68 7.42
C SER A 607 17.02 20.28 6.30
N LEU A 608 16.42 21.06 5.40
CA LEU A 608 17.09 21.81 4.32
C LEU A 608 17.56 23.22 4.75
N ASN A 609 17.35 23.62 6.01
CA ASN A 609 17.57 24.98 6.52
C ASN A 609 16.80 26.07 5.71
N ALA A 610 15.68 25.70 5.07
CA ALA A 610 14.92 26.54 4.13
C ALA A 610 13.48 26.87 4.62
N PHE A 611 13.13 26.52 5.86
CA PHE A 611 11.80 26.81 6.43
C PHE A 611 11.64 28.28 6.83
N TYR A 612 10.65 28.94 6.24
CA TYR A 612 10.09 30.20 6.75
C TYR A 612 8.87 29.92 7.62
N ARG A 613 8.56 30.80 8.58
CA ARG A 613 7.41 30.64 9.50
C ARG A 613 6.07 30.59 8.75
N HIS A 614 5.53 29.40 8.56
CA HIS A 614 4.19 29.18 8.01
C HIS A 614 3.67 27.78 8.35
N ILE A 615 2.40 27.53 8.00
CA ILE A 615 1.83 26.19 7.95
C ILE A 615 1.78 25.75 6.48
N PRO A 616 2.41 24.61 6.10
CA PRO A 616 2.30 24.08 4.74
C PRO A 616 0.83 23.85 4.33
N PRO A 617 0.32 24.49 3.25
CA PRO A 617 -1.06 24.33 2.81
C PRO A 617 -1.36 22.91 2.29
N TYR A 618 -2.64 22.58 2.12
CA TYR A 618 -3.06 21.28 1.58
C TYR A 618 -2.50 21.09 0.15
N GLY A 619 -1.88 19.93 -0.12
CA GLY A 619 -1.13 19.65 -1.35
C GLY A 619 0.30 20.20 -1.41
N ALA A 620 0.75 21.00 -0.43
CA ALA A 620 2.07 21.63 -0.46
C ALA A 620 3.19 20.59 -0.62
N CYS A 621 4.11 20.84 -1.55
CA CYS A 621 5.04 19.83 -2.06
C CYS A 621 6.46 20.41 -2.18
N VAL A 622 7.42 19.81 -1.49
CA VAL A 622 8.86 20.05 -1.70
C VAL A 622 9.35 19.10 -2.79
N ILE A 623 10.03 19.64 -3.80
CA ILE A 623 10.56 18.87 -4.93
C ILE A 623 12.08 19.03 -4.96
N LEU A 624 12.79 17.92 -5.15
CA LEU A 624 14.24 17.89 -5.36
C LEU A 624 14.53 17.21 -6.70
N GLU A 625 15.18 17.94 -7.60
CA GLU A 625 15.62 17.49 -8.93
C GLU A 625 17.12 17.19 -8.87
N LEU A 626 17.52 15.92 -8.97
CA LEU A 626 18.92 15.52 -9.13
C LEU A 626 19.31 15.70 -10.60
N HIS A 627 20.27 16.58 -10.88
CA HIS A 627 20.85 16.75 -12.21
C HIS A 627 22.32 16.32 -12.26
N LYS A 628 22.79 15.98 -13.47
CA LYS A 628 24.19 16.01 -13.90
C LYS A 628 24.36 17.25 -14.79
N ILE A 629 25.24 18.19 -14.42
CA ILE A 629 25.54 19.42 -15.16
C ILE A 629 27.05 19.61 -15.15
N ASP A 630 27.67 19.81 -16.31
CA ASP A 630 29.13 19.99 -16.46
C ASP A 630 29.95 18.90 -15.72
N GLU A 631 29.53 17.63 -15.91
CA GLU A 631 30.00 16.41 -15.22
C GLU A 631 29.81 16.36 -13.69
N GLN A 632 29.24 17.39 -13.06
CA GLN A 632 28.96 17.43 -11.64
C GLN A 632 27.50 17.02 -11.33
N TYR A 633 27.31 16.18 -10.31
CA TYR A 633 25.97 15.87 -9.79
C TYR A 633 25.56 16.86 -8.69
N GLY A 634 24.30 17.27 -8.69
CA GLY A 634 23.76 18.21 -7.69
C GLY A 634 22.24 18.35 -7.76
N PHE A 635 21.65 19.00 -6.76
CA PHE A 635 20.21 19.20 -6.63
C PHE A 635 19.78 20.61 -7.05
N LYS A 636 18.62 20.71 -7.71
CA LYS A 636 17.78 21.91 -7.71
C LYS A 636 16.55 21.64 -6.85
N LEU A 637 16.08 22.65 -6.11
CA LEU A 637 14.99 22.49 -5.16
C LEU A 637 13.86 23.48 -5.41
N PHE A 638 12.62 23.03 -5.18
CA PHE A 638 11.41 23.81 -5.40
C PHE A 638 10.37 23.57 -4.30
N TYR A 639 9.48 24.55 -4.07
CA TYR A 639 8.37 24.44 -3.14
C TYR A 639 7.06 24.90 -3.79
N GLU A 640 6.13 23.98 -3.93
CA GLU A 640 4.75 24.23 -4.35
C GLU A 640 3.87 24.50 -3.11
N THR A 641 3.04 25.54 -3.19
CA THR A 641 2.09 25.96 -2.14
C THR A 641 0.65 26.12 -2.64
N HIS A 642 0.42 25.91 -3.94
CA HIS A 642 -0.85 26.06 -4.65
C HIS A 642 -1.54 27.42 -4.45
N ASN A 643 -0.74 28.48 -4.36
CA ASN A 643 -1.19 29.88 -4.34
C ASN A 643 -1.59 30.43 -5.72
N GLY A 644 -1.34 29.68 -6.80
CA GLY A 644 -1.59 30.07 -8.19
C GLY A 644 -0.32 30.39 -9.00
N GLU A 645 0.82 30.53 -8.33
CA GLU A 645 2.14 30.69 -8.97
C GLU A 645 2.80 29.33 -9.26
N PRO A 646 3.80 29.25 -10.16
CA PRO A 646 4.63 28.06 -10.32
C PRO A 646 5.44 27.73 -9.06
N PRO A 647 5.87 26.46 -8.87
CA PRO A 647 6.69 26.06 -7.72
C PRO A 647 7.91 26.96 -7.51
N ALA A 648 7.97 27.61 -6.34
CA ALA A 648 8.99 28.59 -6.02
C ALA A 648 10.37 27.94 -5.86
N LYS A 649 11.43 28.57 -6.36
CA LYS A 649 12.80 28.08 -6.19
C LYS A 649 13.21 28.11 -4.72
N LEU A 650 13.65 26.96 -4.20
CA LEU A 650 14.40 26.88 -2.96
C LEU A 650 15.91 26.94 -3.24
N ILE A 651 16.64 27.43 -2.23
CA ILE A 651 18.10 27.47 -2.21
C ILE A 651 18.52 27.04 -0.79
N VAL A 652 19.46 26.10 -0.69
CA VAL A 652 20.04 25.73 0.62
C VAL A 652 21.02 26.83 1.05
N PRO A 653 20.93 27.38 2.27
CA PRO A 653 21.85 28.42 2.73
C PRO A 653 23.32 27.99 2.60
N GLY A 654 24.13 28.81 1.92
CA GLY A 654 25.53 28.48 1.59
C GLY A 654 25.72 27.74 0.26
N CYS A 655 24.68 27.64 -0.56
CA CYS A 655 24.72 27.03 -1.89
C CYS A 655 24.02 27.91 -2.94
N ASP A 656 24.26 27.64 -4.22
CA ASP A 656 23.48 28.17 -5.33
C ASP A 656 22.20 27.34 -5.57
N HIS A 657 21.34 27.78 -6.50
CA HIS A 657 20.09 27.06 -6.84
C HIS A 657 20.33 25.68 -7.48
N PHE A 658 21.47 25.48 -8.16
CA PHE A 658 22.04 24.15 -8.36
C PHE A 658 23.10 23.94 -7.28
N CYS A 659 22.88 22.99 -6.38
CA CYS A 659 23.74 22.73 -5.25
C CYS A 659 24.47 21.38 -5.44
N PRO A 660 25.81 21.38 -5.66
CA PRO A 660 26.60 20.16 -5.86
C PRO A 660 26.41 19.16 -4.70
N ILE A 661 26.32 17.87 -4.99
CA ILE A 661 25.88 16.87 -4.01
C ILE A 661 26.77 16.79 -2.76
N ASP A 662 28.09 16.97 -2.91
CA ASP A 662 29.03 16.98 -1.78
C ASP A 662 28.86 18.24 -0.90
N GLN A 663 28.67 19.41 -1.53
CA GLN A 663 28.40 20.66 -0.82
C GLN A 663 27.02 20.61 -0.12
N PHE A 664 26.00 20.09 -0.80
CA PHE A 664 24.67 19.85 -0.24
C PHE A 664 24.73 18.94 0.99
N GLN A 665 25.52 17.86 0.93
CA GLN A 665 25.72 16.97 2.07
C GLN A 665 26.47 17.65 3.22
N GLU A 666 27.56 18.35 2.95
CA GLU A 666 28.38 19.01 3.99
C GLU A 666 27.60 20.13 4.70
N LEU A 667 26.82 20.93 3.97
CA LEU A 667 25.95 21.98 4.53
C LEU A 667 24.83 21.42 5.42
N LEU A 668 24.38 20.19 5.16
CA LEU A 668 23.23 19.57 5.84
C LEU A 668 23.61 18.39 6.75
N LYS A 669 24.90 18.10 6.96
CA LYS A 669 25.37 16.92 7.71
C LYS A 669 24.84 16.82 9.14
N GLU A 670 24.62 17.96 9.80
CA GLU A 670 24.05 17.99 11.15
C GLU A 670 22.53 17.80 11.18
N ASN A 671 21.87 17.85 10.03
CA ASN A 671 20.44 17.57 9.87
C ASN A 671 20.16 16.14 9.37
N ILE A 672 21.20 15.38 9.00
CA ILE A 672 21.08 14.04 8.40
C ILE A 672 21.49 12.96 9.42
N PRO A 673 20.64 11.96 9.72
CA PRO A 673 20.99 10.86 10.63
C PRO A 673 21.93 9.85 9.95
N GLU A 674 22.88 9.31 10.72
CA GLU A 674 23.90 8.37 10.21
C GLU A 674 23.31 7.02 9.74
N ASN A 675 22.38 6.46 10.51
CA ASN A 675 21.73 5.18 10.25
C ASN A 675 20.24 5.22 10.62
N TYR A 676 19.44 4.30 10.08
CA TYR A 676 17.99 4.19 10.35
C TYR A 676 17.66 3.50 11.68
N ASP A 677 18.67 2.99 12.39
CA ASP A 677 18.53 2.05 13.50
C ASP A 677 18.53 2.78 14.87
N ILE A 678 18.84 4.08 14.88
CA ILE A 678 18.78 5.01 16.04
C ILE A 678 17.43 4.92 16.79
N CYS A 679 16.37 4.47 16.11
CA CYS A 679 15.00 4.36 16.62
C CYS A 679 14.46 2.90 16.68
N GLN A 680 15.32 1.87 16.60
CA GLN A 680 14.87 0.46 16.53
C GLN A 680 14.92 -0.32 17.86
N ASN A 681 15.65 0.14 18.88
CA ASN A 681 15.80 -0.57 20.15
C ASN A 681 14.63 -0.40 21.15
N ASP A 682 13.61 0.40 20.79
CA ASP A 682 12.55 0.85 21.69
C ASP A 682 11.34 -0.10 21.71
N ILE A 683 11.42 -1.19 22.49
CA ILE A 683 10.27 -2.10 22.70
C ILE A 683 9.26 -1.48 23.68
N TYR A 684 8.22 -0.83 23.13
CA TYR A 684 6.93 -0.51 23.76
C TYR A 684 6.94 0.07 25.20
N THR A 685 6.79 1.40 25.30
CA THR A 685 5.82 1.98 26.25
C THR A 685 4.86 2.90 25.50
N SER A 686 3.57 2.60 25.52
CA SER A 686 2.55 3.34 24.77
C SER A 686 2.02 4.53 25.59
N ILE A 687 2.66 5.69 25.44
CA ILE A 687 2.01 6.98 25.72
C ILE A 687 1.57 7.56 24.37
N GLY A 688 0.26 7.52 24.12
CA GLY A 688 -0.30 7.86 22.81
C GLY A 688 -0.29 9.37 22.54
N PHE A 689 0.56 9.81 21.63
CA PHE A 689 0.43 11.08 20.92
C PHE A 689 0.60 10.82 19.42
N LEU A 690 -0.41 11.23 18.63
CA LEU A 690 -0.45 11.18 17.16
C LEU A 690 -0.24 9.77 16.55
N GLY A 691 -1.23 8.89 16.76
CA GLY A 691 -1.38 7.58 16.10
C GLY A 691 -2.84 7.25 15.84
#